data_AF-A0A3T0LXS5-F1
#
_entry.id   AF-A0A3T0LXS5-F1
#
_cell.length_a   1.000
_cell.length_b   1.000
_cell.length_c   1.000
_cell.angle_alpha   90.00
_cell.angle_beta   90.00
_cell.angle_gamma   90.00
#
_symmetry.space_group_name_H-M   'P 1'
#
loop_
_entity.id
_entity.type
_entity.pdbx_description
1 polymer ?
#
loop_
_entity_poly.entity_id
_entity_poly.type
_entity_poly.pdbx_seq_one_letter_code
_entity_poly.pdbx_strand_id
1 'polypeptide(L)'
;MLKKSLIINGVKRTVIADPEAFLADVLRKQLHLVGTKVGCRKGECGACSIILDGKVVRACITKFKRVPDEANIITIEGVGTNEHLHPLQLAWMVHGAAQCGFCTPGFIVSAKALLDENTNPTREEVRDWFQKHRNVCRCTGYKPIVDSVMEAAKLMRGEIRKEDIWAKLPKDGTLLGSSVVRPSALAKVTGSWEFGADLGLELPPGTLHIKLVQATVSHANIISIDTSEAEKMPGVYKVITYKDVPGSNRINGLAFPSNKGDGLERPILNDKKVFQFGDALAMVLAENPAVAEEAVGKVKVELEELPTYMSAPAAMAEDAIEIHPGTPNIYFECGTKKGEDTAPLMGSLPYVVEDDFYVGRQPHLPLEPDVGFAYFDEDGDLMVHSKSVGIHIHAAMVADGIGIPLEKLKIVQNPTGGTFGYKFSPTMEGLLGVAAMVTKRPVYLEFNMYQQITYTGKRSPFFMHVKYGADKDGKIKALESDWSVDHGPYSEFGDLLTMRGTQFIGAGYNVPNIRGAGRTVATNHAWGSAFRGYGSPQALFASEVAIDELAEKVGMDPLEFRYMNVYREGDTTPNGCPPDVICLPQAIDKLRPFYNEAKKKVKDKNNASSGDKKYGVGVSLLIYGCGLDGPDTSRAWAEITPEGVTVANSWEDHGQGADMGTLTIAHETLKPLGIKPKQIKLVMNDMKFTPDSGPAGGSRSNVLTGNATRVACENLVNALKKEDGTYRTYDEMVAQGLPVKYDGEWTAPCTACDVETGQGNPFPVYMYGVLMAEVEVDVNTGKTKVENLTMVSDCGTIVNKIVIEGQLYGGLVQGIGLALSEDFEDLKKHVTLTACGIPQIKDVPDNITLIHQETPRPNGPYGAAGAGEMPLSAPHAAIINAIYNACGARITKLPALPEKVLAALKK
;
A
#
# COMPACT_ATOMS: atom_id res chain seq x y z
N MET A 1 32.57 22.81 15.24
CA MET A 1 32.80 21.37 15.03
C MET A 1 33.29 20.74 16.33
N LEU A 2 32.85 19.52 16.63
CA LEU A 2 33.23 18.72 17.79
C LEU A 2 33.95 17.47 17.29
N LYS A 3 35.13 17.18 17.84
CA LYS A 3 35.89 15.96 17.55
C LYS A 3 35.59 14.93 18.64
N LYS A 4 35.17 13.73 18.24
CA LYS A 4 34.98 12.59 19.15
C LYS A 4 35.64 11.35 18.57
N SER A 5 36.15 10.51 19.45
CA SER A 5 36.68 9.19 19.18
C SER A 5 35.59 8.19 19.57
N LEU A 6 34.95 7.53 18.60
CA LEU A 6 33.79 6.67 18.83
C LEU A 6 34.12 5.22 18.43
N ILE A 7 33.54 4.23 19.11
CA ILE A 7 33.63 2.83 18.70
C ILE A 7 32.37 2.50 17.91
N ILE A 8 32.48 2.35 16.59
CA ILE A 8 31.33 2.14 15.70
C ILE A 8 31.47 0.76 15.06
N ASN A 9 30.51 -0.11 15.34
CA ASN A 9 30.48 -1.50 14.88
C ASN A 9 31.79 -2.25 15.20
N GLY A 10 32.31 -2.03 16.42
CA GLY A 10 33.55 -2.63 16.90
C GLY A 10 34.85 -1.95 16.43
N VAL A 11 34.77 -0.91 15.59
CA VAL A 11 35.94 -0.19 15.06
C VAL A 11 36.03 1.21 15.65
N LYS A 12 37.19 1.56 16.21
CA LYS A 12 37.46 2.92 16.72
C LYS A 12 37.61 3.92 15.55
N ARG A 13 36.82 4.99 15.55
CA ARG A 13 36.77 6.02 14.51
C ARG A 13 36.82 7.42 15.12
N THR A 14 37.63 8.29 14.55
CA THR A 14 37.57 9.73 14.86
C THR A 14 36.52 10.39 13.98
N VAL A 15 35.50 11.00 14.59
CA VAL A 15 34.40 11.68 13.91
C VAL A 15 34.43 13.16 14.27
N ILE A 16 34.34 14.02 13.25
CA ILE A 16 34.30 15.47 13.39
C ILE A 16 32.98 15.96 12.81
N ALA A 17 32.04 16.34 13.68
CA ALA A 17 30.71 16.78 13.27
C ALA A 17 30.28 18.05 14.01
N ASP A 18 29.26 18.73 13.48
CA ASP A 18 28.59 19.81 14.19
C ASP A 18 27.97 19.25 15.49
N PRO A 19 28.20 19.86 16.68
CA PRO A 19 27.52 19.50 17.92
C PRO A 19 25.99 19.35 17.79
N GLU A 20 25.37 20.16 16.93
CA GLU A 20 23.92 20.18 16.66
C GLU A 20 23.50 19.27 15.50
N ALA A 21 24.41 18.56 14.83
CA ALA A 21 24.03 17.53 13.87
C ALA A 21 23.27 16.39 14.56
N PHE A 22 22.28 15.83 13.89
CA PHE A 22 21.65 14.59 14.35
C PHE A 22 22.57 13.41 14.07
N LEU A 23 22.63 12.46 14.99
CA LEU A 23 23.47 11.27 14.88
C LEU A 23 23.12 10.44 13.64
N ALA A 24 21.85 10.37 13.25
CA ALA A 24 21.44 9.71 12.02
C ALA A 24 22.12 10.31 10.77
N ASP A 25 22.23 11.65 10.71
CA ASP A 25 22.88 12.32 9.57
C ASP A 25 24.40 12.09 9.61
N VAL A 26 25.03 12.06 10.78
CA VAL A 26 26.46 11.71 10.93
C VAL A 26 26.72 10.28 10.44
N LEU A 27 25.94 9.31 10.91
CA LEU A 27 26.09 7.89 10.54
C LEU A 27 25.89 7.68 9.03
N ARG A 28 24.84 8.28 8.45
CA ARG A 28 24.51 8.09 7.04
C ARG A 28 25.42 8.89 6.10
N LYS A 29 25.57 10.19 6.35
CA LYS A 29 26.18 11.11 5.38
C LYS A 29 27.70 11.18 5.50
N GLN A 30 28.26 11.04 6.71
CA GLN A 30 29.73 11.09 6.90
C GLN A 30 30.36 9.70 6.90
N LEU A 31 29.65 8.68 7.38
CA LEU A 31 30.19 7.33 7.56
C LEU A 31 29.59 6.29 6.61
N HIS A 32 28.62 6.69 5.77
CA HIS A 32 27.93 5.82 4.82
C HIS A 32 27.32 4.54 5.43
N LEU A 33 26.86 4.63 6.68
CA LEU A 33 26.09 3.58 7.35
C LEU A 33 24.60 3.75 7.05
N VAL A 34 24.25 3.56 5.77
CA VAL A 34 22.91 3.78 5.21
C VAL A 34 21.87 2.77 5.72
N GLY A 35 22.29 1.70 6.39
CA GLY A 35 21.39 0.78 7.09
C GLY A 35 20.64 1.44 8.25
N THR A 36 21.13 2.56 8.78
CA THR A 36 20.37 3.41 9.72
C THR A 36 19.31 4.20 8.97
N LYS A 37 18.17 3.59 8.66
CA LYS A 37 17.09 4.21 7.85
C LYS A 37 16.42 5.38 8.57
N VAL A 38 16.03 6.43 7.85
CA VAL A 38 15.40 7.64 8.41
C VAL A 38 14.06 7.89 7.75
N GLY A 39 12.99 7.85 8.55
CA GLY A 39 11.63 8.14 8.12
C GLY A 39 11.08 9.42 8.74
N CYS A 40 10.32 9.27 9.82
CA CYS A 40 9.55 10.37 10.44
C CYS A 40 10.34 11.61 10.92
N ARG A 41 11.66 11.51 11.16
CA ARG A 41 12.52 12.52 11.83
C ARG A 41 11.96 13.14 13.14
N LYS A 42 10.96 12.51 13.76
CA LYS A 42 10.32 12.92 15.03
C LYS A 42 10.44 11.88 16.14
N GLY A 43 11.15 10.78 15.88
CA GLY A 43 11.28 9.67 16.82
C GLY A 43 10.05 8.76 16.91
N GLU A 44 9.07 8.85 16.00
CA GLU A 44 7.81 8.10 16.12
C GLU A 44 7.86 6.67 15.54
N CYS A 45 8.80 6.36 14.64
CA CYS A 45 8.78 5.10 13.86
C CYS A 45 9.87 4.06 14.19
N GLY A 46 10.95 4.45 14.89
CA GLY A 46 12.02 3.52 15.26
C GLY A 46 12.89 2.98 14.11
N ALA A 47 12.69 3.41 12.86
CA ALA A 47 13.51 2.97 11.71
C ALA A 47 15.00 3.29 11.89
N CYS A 48 15.32 4.42 12.52
CA CYS A 48 16.69 4.87 12.82
C CYS A 48 17.25 4.35 14.16
N SER A 49 16.74 3.22 14.65
CA SER A 49 17.20 2.66 15.92
C SER A 49 18.65 2.19 15.80
N ILE A 50 19.48 2.63 16.74
CA ILE A 50 20.84 2.16 16.96
C ILE A 50 20.98 1.71 18.41
N ILE A 51 22.03 0.95 18.72
CA ILE A 51 22.45 0.75 20.12
C ILE A 51 23.55 1.77 20.41
N LEU A 52 23.37 2.59 21.44
CA LEU A 52 24.36 3.52 21.98
C LEU A 52 24.64 3.13 23.43
N ASP A 53 25.85 2.67 23.72
CA ASP A 53 26.29 2.22 25.05
C ASP A 53 25.30 1.21 25.69
N GLY A 54 24.91 0.21 24.90
CA GLY A 54 23.98 -0.85 25.30
C GLY A 54 22.50 -0.47 25.26
N LYS A 55 22.14 0.79 24.98
CA LYS A 55 20.74 1.26 24.97
C LYS A 55 20.23 1.51 23.56
N VAL A 56 19.00 1.10 23.28
CA VAL A 56 18.32 1.45 22.03
C VAL A 56 17.99 2.94 22.03
N VAL A 57 18.51 3.67 21.05
CA VAL A 57 18.22 5.09 20.85
C VAL A 57 17.83 5.36 19.40
N ARG A 58 16.95 6.35 19.20
CA ARG A 58 16.52 6.80 17.87
C ARG A 58 17.48 7.89 17.38
N ALA A 59 18.34 7.55 16.42
CA ALA A 59 19.42 8.43 15.97
C ALA A 59 18.94 9.77 15.38
N CYS A 60 17.71 9.84 14.84
CA CYS A 60 17.16 11.06 14.25
C CYS A 60 16.82 12.17 15.26
N ILE A 61 16.76 11.87 16.56
CA ILE A 61 16.50 12.85 17.64
C ILE A 61 17.67 12.93 18.64
N THR A 62 18.77 12.22 18.38
CA THR A 62 19.99 12.27 19.18
C THR A 62 20.97 13.25 18.56
N LYS A 63 21.25 14.37 19.23
CA LYS A 63 22.27 15.34 18.78
C LYS A 63 23.68 14.83 19.04
N PHE A 64 24.63 15.13 18.17
CA PHE A 64 26.01 14.67 18.28
C PHE A 64 26.70 15.12 19.58
N LYS A 65 26.35 16.31 20.11
CA LYS A 65 26.82 16.77 21.42
C LYS A 65 26.48 15.81 22.57
N ARG A 66 25.36 15.07 22.48
CA ARG A 66 24.89 14.13 23.50
C ARG A 66 25.59 12.77 23.45
N VAL A 67 26.32 12.46 22.38
CA VAL A 67 27.07 11.19 22.24
C VAL A 67 28.35 11.29 23.06
N PRO A 68 28.60 10.50 24.10
CA PRO A 68 29.86 10.59 24.85
C PRO A 68 31.09 10.37 23.95
N ASP A 69 32.24 10.90 24.36
CA ASP A 69 33.51 10.45 23.77
C ASP A 69 33.75 8.99 24.18
N GLU A 70 34.39 8.22 23.30
CA GLU A 70 34.58 6.77 23.41
C GLU A 70 33.29 5.93 23.46
N ALA A 71 32.13 6.51 23.12
CA ALA A 71 30.86 5.78 23.10
C ALA A 71 30.87 4.64 22.07
N ASN A 72 30.19 3.54 22.42
CA ASN A 72 30.00 2.37 21.57
C ASN A 72 28.66 2.44 20.83
N ILE A 73 28.71 2.42 19.50
CA ILE A 73 27.57 2.49 18.60
C ILE A 73 27.50 1.20 17.77
N ILE A 74 26.34 0.56 17.78
CA ILE A 74 26.03 -0.57 16.88
C ILE A 74 24.85 -0.18 15.99
N THR A 75 25.09 -0.21 14.68
CA THR A 75 24.08 -0.12 13.62
C THR A 75 23.79 -1.51 13.05
N ILE A 76 22.91 -1.62 12.06
CA ILE A 76 22.58 -2.93 11.45
C ILE A 76 23.81 -3.60 10.81
N GLU A 77 24.72 -2.80 10.25
CA GLU A 77 25.98 -3.24 9.66
C GLU A 77 26.92 -3.88 10.71
N GLY A 78 26.76 -3.51 11.99
CA GLY A 78 27.47 -4.12 13.11
C GLY A 78 26.74 -5.29 13.78
N VAL A 79 25.46 -5.51 13.45
CA VAL A 79 24.71 -6.70 13.93
C VAL A 79 25.15 -7.94 13.16
N GLY A 80 25.29 -7.82 11.84
CA GLY A 80 25.78 -8.88 10.97
C GLY A 80 25.82 -8.45 9.50
N THR A 81 26.59 -9.18 8.70
CA THR A 81 26.85 -8.87 7.28
C THR A 81 26.25 -9.92 6.36
N ASN A 82 26.33 -9.72 5.04
CA ASN A 82 25.85 -10.69 4.05
C ASN A 82 26.50 -12.08 4.19
N GLU A 83 27.74 -12.13 4.69
CA GLU A 83 28.51 -13.36 4.90
C GLU A 83 28.32 -13.95 6.31
N HIS A 84 28.05 -13.08 7.29
CA HIS A 84 27.99 -13.43 8.71
C HIS A 84 26.70 -12.91 9.33
N LEU A 85 25.60 -13.59 9.04
CA LEU A 85 24.27 -13.22 9.54
C LEU A 85 24.13 -13.51 11.03
N HIS A 86 23.59 -12.53 11.76
CA HIS A 86 23.10 -12.74 13.12
C HIS A 86 21.85 -13.65 13.11
N PRO A 87 21.59 -14.46 14.16
CA PRO A 87 20.36 -15.25 14.28
C PRO A 87 19.07 -14.47 14.03
N LEU A 88 19.01 -13.20 14.46
CA LEU A 88 17.89 -12.29 14.18
C LEU A 88 17.71 -12.04 12.67
N GLN A 89 18.79 -11.72 11.93
CA GLN A 89 18.70 -11.49 10.49
C GLN A 89 18.22 -12.74 9.77
N LEU A 90 18.71 -13.92 10.18
CA LEU A 90 18.28 -15.19 9.63
C LEU A 90 16.81 -15.49 9.89
N ALA A 91 16.36 -15.37 11.14
CA ALA A 91 14.97 -15.58 11.50
C ALA A 91 14.03 -14.60 10.77
N TRP A 92 14.44 -13.34 10.62
CA TRP A 92 13.69 -12.34 9.86
C TRP A 92 13.42 -12.76 8.41
N MET A 93 14.43 -13.34 7.76
CA MET A 93 14.32 -13.86 6.39
C MET A 93 13.34 -15.03 6.32
N VAL A 94 13.47 -15.99 7.25
CA VAL A 94 12.65 -17.22 7.29
C VAL A 94 11.18 -16.93 7.57
N HIS A 95 10.88 -16.01 8.48
CA HIS A 95 9.50 -15.62 8.80
C HIS A 95 8.92 -14.57 7.86
N GLY A 96 9.70 -14.06 6.88
CA GLY A 96 9.23 -13.01 5.98
C GLY A 96 8.96 -11.67 6.66
N ALA A 97 9.63 -11.40 7.77
CA ALA A 97 9.47 -10.14 8.50
C ALA A 97 10.08 -8.93 7.75
N ALA A 98 10.73 -9.15 6.61
CA ALA A 98 11.16 -8.14 5.66
C ALA A 98 10.30 -8.15 4.38
N GLN A 99 9.20 -7.37 4.38
CA GLN A 99 8.43 -7.06 3.16
C GLN A 99 9.11 -5.95 2.37
N CYS A 100 8.74 -4.67 2.57
CA CYS A 100 9.46 -3.54 1.98
C CYS A 100 10.89 -3.44 2.53
N GLY A 101 11.11 -3.85 3.78
CA GLY A 101 12.41 -3.89 4.43
C GLY A 101 12.85 -2.59 5.09
N PHE A 102 12.11 -1.48 4.93
CA PHE A 102 12.55 -0.17 5.44
C PHE A 102 12.67 -0.11 6.96
N CYS A 103 11.76 -0.75 7.70
CA CYS A 103 11.82 -0.82 9.16
C CYS A 103 12.78 -1.90 9.68
N THR A 104 13.17 -2.85 8.82
CA THR A 104 13.87 -4.08 9.22
C THR A 104 15.16 -3.80 9.99
N PRO A 105 16.06 -2.90 9.55
CA PRO A 105 17.26 -2.54 10.31
C PRO A 105 16.94 -2.08 11.73
N GLY A 106 16.01 -1.15 11.89
CA GLY A 106 15.66 -0.58 13.19
C GLY A 106 15.03 -1.61 14.14
N PHE A 107 14.22 -2.54 13.63
CA PHE A 107 13.68 -3.63 14.45
C PHE A 107 14.76 -4.63 14.87
N ILE A 108 15.63 -5.06 13.95
CA ILE A 108 16.68 -6.04 14.25
C ILE A 108 17.66 -5.47 15.27
N VAL A 109 18.08 -4.22 15.11
CA VAL A 109 18.97 -3.56 16.08
C VAL A 109 18.29 -3.41 17.44
N SER A 110 17.01 -3.03 17.48
CA SER A 110 16.22 -2.95 18.70
C SER A 110 16.06 -4.31 19.38
N ALA A 111 15.78 -5.37 18.61
CA ALA A 111 15.64 -6.74 19.10
C ALA A 111 16.96 -7.32 19.60
N LYS A 112 18.08 -6.96 18.99
CA LYS A 112 19.40 -7.38 19.48
C LYS A 112 19.62 -6.89 20.91
N ALA A 113 19.35 -5.62 21.18
CA ALA A 113 19.47 -5.09 22.55
C ALA A 113 18.52 -5.79 23.54
N LEU A 114 17.29 -6.12 23.12
CA LEU A 114 16.39 -6.94 23.94
C LEU A 114 17.02 -8.31 24.28
N LEU A 115 17.58 -9.01 23.29
CA LEU A 115 18.16 -10.33 23.48
C LEU A 115 19.51 -10.31 24.19
N ASP A 116 20.24 -9.20 24.15
CA ASP A 116 21.43 -8.98 24.98
C ASP A 116 21.04 -8.86 26.48
N GLU A 117 19.85 -8.30 26.78
CA GLU A 117 19.32 -8.18 28.16
C GLU A 117 18.57 -9.44 28.64
N ASN A 118 17.79 -10.05 27.76
CA ASN A 118 16.95 -11.20 28.04
C ASN A 118 16.96 -12.14 26.83
N THR A 119 17.74 -13.22 26.91
CA THR A 119 17.85 -14.23 25.84
C THR A 119 16.65 -15.17 25.78
N ASN A 120 15.65 -15.07 26.66
CA ASN A 120 14.43 -15.88 26.66
C ASN A 120 13.17 -15.05 26.95
N PRO A 121 12.87 -14.02 26.13
CA PRO A 121 11.70 -13.18 26.35
C PRO A 121 10.43 -13.94 25.99
N THR A 122 9.33 -13.59 26.65
CA THR A 122 7.98 -13.94 26.21
C THR A 122 7.57 -13.09 25.01
N ARG A 123 6.56 -13.54 24.25
CA ARG A 123 6.01 -12.77 23.12
C ARG A 123 5.50 -11.40 23.55
N GLU A 124 4.89 -11.30 24.73
CA GLU A 124 4.42 -10.01 25.25
C GLU A 124 5.58 -9.09 25.67
N GLU A 125 6.68 -9.61 26.22
CA GLU A 125 7.88 -8.81 26.49
C GLU A 125 8.51 -8.27 25.20
N VAL A 126 8.53 -9.06 24.12
CA VAL A 126 8.95 -8.58 22.78
C VAL A 126 8.04 -7.45 22.30
N ARG A 127 6.72 -7.62 22.44
CA ARG A 127 5.73 -6.60 22.02
C ARG A 127 5.84 -5.33 22.85
N ASP A 128 6.01 -5.44 24.17
CA ASP A 128 6.22 -4.31 25.08
C ASP A 128 7.53 -3.58 24.79
N TRP A 129 8.59 -4.33 24.44
CA TRP A 129 9.86 -3.76 24.03
C TRP A 129 9.71 -2.90 22.77
N PHE A 130 9.08 -3.41 21.71
CA PHE A 130 8.90 -2.64 20.48
C PHE A 130 7.93 -1.46 20.66
N GLN A 131 6.93 -1.60 21.53
CA GLN A 131 6.06 -0.49 21.92
C GLN A 131 6.87 0.63 22.59
N LYS A 132 7.70 0.28 23.58
CA LYS A 132 8.55 1.22 24.33
C LYS A 132 9.54 1.95 23.42
N HIS A 133 10.16 1.22 22.49
CA HIS A 133 11.17 1.76 21.58
C HIS A 133 10.59 2.36 20.30
N ARG A 134 9.26 2.39 20.18
CA ARG A 134 8.53 2.96 19.03
C ARG A 134 8.94 2.31 17.71
N ASN A 135 9.16 1.00 17.68
CA ASN A 135 9.41 0.28 16.43
C ASN A 135 8.08 0.01 15.74
N VAL A 136 7.83 0.72 14.63
CA VAL A 136 6.56 0.68 13.88
C VAL A 136 6.77 -0.04 12.55
N CYS A 137 5.80 -0.85 12.13
CA CYS A 137 5.79 -1.49 10.82
C CYS A 137 4.41 -1.33 10.18
N ARG A 138 4.38 -0.93 8.90
CA ARG A 138 3.14 -0.78 8.12
C ARG A 138 2.80 -2.00 7.24
N CYS A 139 3.74 -2.94 7.11
CA CYS A 139 3.65 -4.04 6.13
C CYS A 139 3.28 -5.40 6.74
N THR A 140 3.88 -5.78 7.88
CA THR A 140 3.91 -7.19 8.31
C THR A 140 2.84 -7.58 9.31
N GLY A 141 2.11 -6.60 9.85
CA GLY A 141 1.19 -6.81 10.96
C GLY A 141 1.85 -7.27 12.27
N TYR A 142 3.16 -7.05 12.42
CA TYR A 142 3.98 -7.32 13.61
C TYR A 142 4.15 -8.79 14.01
N LYS A 143 3.19 -9.68 13.75
CA LYS A 143 3.28 -11.11 14.14
C LYS A 143 4.54 -11.80 13.61
N PRO A 144 4.91 -11.70 12.30
CA PRO A 144 6.15 -12.29 11.79
C PRO A 144 7.41 -11.71 12.44
N ILE A 145 7.37 -10.44 12.88
CA ILE A 145 8.48 -9.78 13.59
C ILE A 145 8.66 -10.41 14.97
N VAL A 146 7.57 -10.60 15.72
CA VAL A 146 7.62 -11.28 17.03
C VAL A 146 8.10 -12.72 16.86
N ASP A 147 7.57 -13.45 15.87
CA ASP A 147 8.01 -14.82 15.55
C ASP A 147 9.52 -14.88 15.30
N SER A 148 10.05 -13.92 14.53
CA SER A 148 11.48 -13.82 14.25
C SER A 148 12.33 -13.63 15.50
N VAL A 149 11.90 -12.79 16.45
CA VAL A 149 12.64 -12.59 17.71
C VAL A 149 12.62 -13.86 18.56
N MET A 150 11.46 -14.50 18.69
CA MET A 150 11.32 -15.73 19.46
C MET A 150 12.20 -16.86 18.89
N GLU A 151 12.23 -17.01 17.57
CA GLU A 151 13.03 -18.04 16.90
C GLU A 151 14.54 -17.73 16.97
N ALA A 152 14.93 -16.47 16.81
CA ALA A 152 16.31 -16.03 17.02
C ALA A 152 16.80 -16.28 18.45
N ALA A 153 15.94 -16.06 19.44
CA ALA A 153 16.26 -16.34 20.84
C ALA A 153 16.55 -17.84 21.07
N LYS A 154 15.75 -18.75 20.47
CA LYS A 154 16.01 -20.20 20.53
C LYS A 154 17.34 -20.59 19.85
N LEU A 155 17.64 -20.02 18.68
CA LEU A 155 18.93 -20.22 18.00
C LEU A 155 20.11 -19.79 18.88
N MET A 156 20.00 -18.61 19.52
CA MET A 156 21.04 -18.09 20.41
C MET A 156 21.26 -18.96 21.66
N ARG A 157 20.21 -19.64 22.14
CA ARG A 157 20.29 -20.61 23.25
C ARG A 157 20.72 -22.02 22.82
N GLY A 158 20.87 -22.28 21.51
CA GLY A 158 21.23 -23.59 20.97
C GLY A 158 20.11 -24.64 21.06
N GLU A 159 18.87 -24.22 21.25
CA GLU A 159 17.70 -25.13 21.32
C GLU A 159 17.30 -25.68 19.94
N ILE A 160 17.62 -24.92 18.90
CA ILE A 160 17.41 -25.25 17.49
C ILE A 160 18.63 -24.80 16.68
N ARG A 161 18.78 -25.31 15.46
CA ARG A 161 19.83 -24.93 14.52
C ARG A 161 19.24 -24.25 13.30
N LYS A 162 20.10 -23.55 12.56
CA LYS A 162 19.74 -22.89 11.29
C LYS A 162 19.05 -23.85 10.32
N GLU A 163 19.54 -25.09 10.22
CA GLU A 163 19.05 -26.10 9.29
C GLU A 163 17.65 -26.62 9.65
N ASP A 164 17.20 -26.38 10.87
CA ASP A 164 15.90 -26.80 11.37
C ASP A 164 14.78 -25.83 10.93
N ILE A 165 15.13 -24.56 10.65
CA ILE A 165 14.17 -23.50 10.25
C ILE A 165 14.35 -23.02 8.81
N TRP A 166 15.51 -23.24 8.20
CA TRP A 166 15.73 -22.86 6.80
C TRP A 166 14.90 -23.76 5.87
N ALA A 167 14.03 -23.14 5.08
CA ALA A 167 13.14 -23.88 4.18
C ALA A 167 13.94 -24.79 3.24
N LYS A 168 13.60 -26.07 3.24
CA LYS A 168 14.11 -27.06 2.27
C LYS A 168 13.15 -27.09 1.09
N LEU A 169 13.71 -27.11 -0.12
CA LEU A 169 12.89 -27.31 -1.31
C LEU A 169 12.13 -28.65 -1.19
N PRO A 170 10.85 -28.69 -1.55
CA PRO A 170 10.10 -29.94 -1.66
C PRO A 170 10.80 -30.95 -2.57
N LYS A 171 10.51 -32.25 -2.40
CA LYS A 171 11.17 -33.34 -3.16
C LYS A 171 10.96 -33.23 -4.68
N ASP A 172 9.82 -32.72 -5.09
CA ASP A 172 9.47 -32.46 -6.49
C ASP A 172 10.07 -31.14 -7.02
N GLY A 173 10.77 -30.39 -6.17
CA GLY A 173 11.42 -29.13 -6.47
C GLY A 173 10.48 -27.94 -6.64
N THR A 174 9.17 -28.05 -6.41
CA THR A 174 8.25 -26.92 -6.63
C THR A 174 8.47 -25.77 -5.64
N LEU A 175 8.31 -24.54 -6.13
CA LEU A 175 8.24 -23.34 -5.33
C LEU A 175 6.80 -22.93 -4.98
N LEU A 176 5.78 -23.46 -5.66
CA LEU A 176 4.37 -23.18 -5.34
C LEU A 176 4.06 -23.66 -3.93
N GLY A 177 3.33 -22.84 -3.18
CA GLY A 177 2.97 -23.08 -1.78
C GLY A 177 4.15 -23.12 -0.82
N SER A 178 5.39 -23.00 -1.31
CA SER A 178 6.59 -23.13 -0.48
C SER A 178 6.79 -21.92 0.43
N SER A 179 7.70 -22.09 1.40
CA SER A 179 8.18 -21.02 2.28
C SER A 179 9.63 -20.64 1.94
N VAL A 180 10.00 -20.72 0.65
CA VAL A 180 11.32 -20.24 0.20
C VAL A 180 11.40 -18.73 0.41
N VAL A 181 12.55 -18.29 0.93
CA VAL A 181 12.85 -16.89 1.22
C VAL A 181 12.95 -16.09 -0.08
N ARG A 182 12.32 -14.92 -0.11
CA ARG A 182 12.36 -14.02 -1.26
C ARG A 182 13.80 -13.54 -1.59
N PRO A 183 14.13 -13.29 -2.87
CA PRO A 183 15.46 -12.84 -3.28
C PRO A 183 15.98 -11.61 -2.52
N SER A 184 15.14 -10.59 -2.33
CA SER A 184 15.54 -9.32 -1.69
C SER A 184 15.74 -9.40 -0.17
N ALA A 185 15.40 -10.51 0.49
CA ALA A 185 15.38 -10.59 1.95
C ALA A 185 16.75 -10.32 2.58
N LEU A 186 17.82 -10.86 1.99
CA LEU A 186 19.18 -10.73 2.51
C LEU A 186 19.60 -9.26 2.63
N ALA A 187 19.49 -8.52 1.52
CA ALA A 187 19.85 -7.10 1.50
C ALA A 187 18.98 -6.26 2.45
N LYS A 188 17.70 -6.62 2.60
CA LYS A 188 16.78 -5.93 3.52
C LYS A 188 17.17 -6.15 4.99
N VAL A 189 17.60 -7.35 5.40
CA VAL A 189 17.97 -7.64 6.79
C VAL A 189 19.38 -7.17 7.17
N THR A 190 20.26 -6.96 6.19
CA THR A 190 21.61 -6.41 6.42
C THR A 190 21.68 -4.89 6.25
N GLY A 191 20.60 -4.26 5.76
CA GLY A 191 20.54 -2.82 5.52
C GLY A 191 21.18 -2.37 4.21
N SER A 192 21.64 -3.30 3.37
CA SER A 192 22.24 -3.05 2.06
C SER A 192 21.22 -2.96 0.91
N TRP A 193 19.92 -2.96 1.21
CA TRP A 193 18.88 -2.57 0.25
C TRP A 193 18.78 -1.05 0.25
N GLU A 194 19.23 -0.43 -0.84
CA GLU A 194 19.41 1.02 -0.97
C GLU A 194 18.15 1.68 -1.51
N PHE A 195 17.43 2.35 -0.62
CA PHE A 195 16.21 3.09 -0.92
C PHE A 195 16.54 4.43 -1.60
N GLY A 196 15.53 5.16 -2.07
CA GLY A 196 15.76 6.41 -2.82
C GLY A 196 16.57 7.47 -2.06
N ALA A 197 16.42 7.55 -0.73
CA ALA A 197 17.22 8.44 0.12
C ALA A 197 18.63 7.91 0.46
N ASP A 198 18.89 6.63 0.22
CA ASP A 198 20.23 6.06 0.27
C ASP A 198 20.95 6.35 -1.05
N LEU A 199 20.32 6.03 -2.19
CA LEU A 199 20.83 6.33 -3.53
C LEU A 199 21.11 7.82 -3.74
N GLY A 200 20.29 8.71 -3.16
CA GLY A 200 20.53 10.15 -3.17
C GLY A 200 21.85 10.59 -2.56
N LEU A 201 22.46 9.79 -1.67
CA LEU A 201 23.78 10.07 -1.09
C LEU A 201 24.93 9.65 -2.03
N GLU A 202 24.65 8.82 -3.02
CA GLU A 202 25.61 8.29 -3.99
C GLU A 202 25.62 9.07 -5.31
N LEU A 203 24.66 9.98 -5.49
CA LEU A 203 24.60 10.86 -6.64
C LEU A 203 25.89 11.71 -6.75
N PRO A 204 26.35 12.00 -7.98
CA PRO A 204 27.63 12.66 -8.19
C PRO A 204 27.65 14.09 -7.61
N PRO A 205 28.85 14.61 -7.27
CA PRO A 205 29.02 16.01 -6.95
C PRO A 205 28.41 16.92 -8.01
N GLY A 206 27.80 18.02 -7.57
CA GLY A 206 27.05 18.89 -8.46
C GLY A 206 25.63 18.41 -8.78
N THR A 207 25.11 17.41 -8.07
CA THR A 207 23.66 17.14 -8.04
C THR A 207 22.95 18.29 -7.34
N LEU A 208 21.81 18.74 -7.90
CA LEU A 208 21.00 19.79 -7.32
C LEU A 208 19.90 19.21 -6.42
N HIS A 209 19.84 19.64 -5.17
CA HIS A 209 18.78 19.30 -4.23
C HIS A 209 17.62 20.28 -4.38
N ILE A 210 16.42 19.72 -4.57
CA ILE A 210 15.17 20.47 -4.70
C ILE A 210 14.52 20.65 -3.32
N LYS A 211 14.03 21.86 -3.05
CA LYS A 211 13.12 22.17 -1.96
C LYS A 211 11.88 22.88 -2.50
N LEU A 212 10.71 22.45 -2.05
CA LEU A 212 9.43 22.95 -2.56
C LEU A 212 9.00 24.21 -1.80
N VAL A 213 8.53 25.21 -2.54
CA VAL A 213 7.68 26.28 -2.01
C VAL A 213 6.24 25.80 -2.13
N GLN A 214 5.57 25.59 -1.01
CA GLN A 214 4.24 24.97 -0.98
C GLN A 214 3.16 25.91 -0.49
N ALA A 215 1.94 25.73 -1.00
CA ALA A 215 0.77 26.44 -0.53
C ALA A 215 0.47 26.13 0.94
N THR A 216 0.15 27.17 1.71
CA THR A 216 -0.22 27.07 3.14
C THR A 216 -1.72 27.28 3.38
N VAL A 217 -2.48 27.45 2.31
CA VAL A 217 -3.94 27.62 2.25
C VAL A 217 -4.52 26.56 1.31
N SER A 218 -5.83 26.29 1.39
CA SER A 218 -6.44 25.21 0.62
C SER A 218 -7.05 25.65 -0.72
N HIS A 219 -7.37 26.92 -0.91
CA HIS A 219 -7.93 27.42 -2.17
C HIS A 219 -7.60 28.90 -2.32
N ALA A 220 -6.94 29.27 -3.43
CA ALA A 220 -6.59 30.66 -3.70
C ALA A 220 -6.32 30.89 -5.18
N ASN A 221 -6.50 32.12 -5.66
CA ASN A 221 -5.87 32.58 -6.89
C ASN A 221 -4.42 32.96 -6.61
N ILE A 222 -3.51 32.62 -7.52
CA ILE A 222 -2.10 33.02 -7.46
C ILE A 222 -1.97 34.36 -8.18
N ILE A 223 -1.66 35.42 -7.44
CA ILE A 223 -1.47 36.77 -7.99
C ILE A 223 -0.05 36.93 -8.51
N SER A 224 0.94 36.57 -7.68
CA SER A 224 2.35 36.66 -8.06
C SER A 224 3.23 35.67 -7.26
N ILE A 225 4.34 35.25 -7.88
CA ILE A 225 5.44 34.51 -7.25
C ILE A 225 6.72 35.30 -7.50
N ASP A 226 7.26 35.92 -6.46
CA ASP A 226 8.52 36.67 -6.50
C ASP A 226 9.65 35.79 -5.96
N THR A 227 10.56 35.42 -6.86
CA THR A 227 11.74 34.59 -6.59
C THR A 227 13.01 35.42 -6.34
N SER A 228 12.95 36.75 -6.49
CA SER A 228 14.14 37.60 -6.63
C SER A 228 15.04 37.65 -5.38
N GLU A 229 14.48 37.49 -4.19
CA GLU A 229 15.25 37.42 -2.94
C GLU A 229 15.96 36.06 -2.80
N ALA A 230 15.24 34.97 -3.11
CA ALA A 230 15.78 33.61 -3.07
C ALA A 230 16.89 33.40 -4.11
N GLU A 231 16.71 33.88 -5.35
CA GLU A 231 17.70 33.76 -6.43
C GLU A 231 19.02 34.50 -6.14
N LYS A 232 18.99 35.55 -5.30
CA LYS A 232 20.20 36.28 -4.89
C LYS A 232 20.95 35.60 -3.75
N MET A 233 20.39 34.58 -3.12
CA MET A 233 21.05 33.90 -2.00
C MET A 233 22.27 33.10 -2.48
N PRO A 234 23.44 33.25 -1.84
CA PRO A 234 24.64 32.50 -2.20
C PRO A 234 24.40 30.99 -2.14
N GLY A 235 24.67 30.31 -3.26
CA GLY A 235 24.56 28.85 -3.39
C GLY A 235 23.22 28.36 -3.96
N VAL A 236 22.22 29.23 -4.11
CA VAL A 236 21.02 28.91 -4.91
C VAL A 236 21.43 28.87 -6.38
N TYR A 237 21.13 27.76 -7.05
CA TYR A 237 21.39 27.57 -8.48
C TYR A 237 20.29 28.20 -9.32
N LYS A 238 19.03 27.89 -9.00
CA LYS A 238 17.84 28.43 -9.69
C LYS A 238 16.59 28.23 -8.81
N VAL A 239 15.62 29.14 -8.95
CA VAL A 239 14.24 28.88 -8.54
C VAL A 239 13.41 28.62 -9.80
N ILE A 240 12.70 27.50 -9.84
CA ILE A 240 11.86 27.08 -10.95
C ILE A 240 10.40 27.30 -10.58
N THR A 241 9.65 27.98 -11.44
CA THR A 241 8.20 28.18 -11.32
C THR A 241 7.49 27.55 -12.52
N TYR A 242 6.17 27.66 -12.58
CA TYR A 242 5.40 27.24 -13.75
C TYR A 242 5.89 27.88 -15.08
N LYS A 243 6.53 29.06 -15.02
CA LYS A 243 7.04 29.78 -16.20
C LYS A 243 8.23 29.09 -16.87
N ASP A 244 8.94 28.24 -16.13
CA ASP A 244 10.09 27.50 -16.65
C ASP A 244 9.70 26.13 -17.21
N VAL A 245 8.45 25.69 -17.01
CA VAL A 245 7.99 24.35 -17.42
C VAL A 245 7.98 24.29 -18.95
N PRO A 246 8.74 23.37 -19.59
CA PRO A 246 8.83 23.33 -21.04
C PRO A 246 7.56 22.82 -21.73
N GLY A 247 6.78 21.98 -21.05
CA GLY A 247 5.58 21.34 -21.58
C GLY A 247 4.28 22.05 -21.23
N SER A 248 3.17 21.29 -21.24
CA SER A 248 1.85 21.82 -20.89
C SER A 248 1.68 22.18 -19.41
N ASN A 249 2.64 21.77 -18.56
CA ASN A 249 2.55 21.89 -17.10
C ASN A 249 1.31 21.19 -16.53
N ARG A 250 0.78 20.15 -17.20
CA ARG A 250 -0.35 19.34 -16.71
C ARG A 250 0.01 17.87 -16.64
N ILE A 251 -0.53 17.21 -15.63
CA ILE A 251 -0.50 15.75 -15.50
C ILE A 251 -1.81 15.23 -16.09
N ASN A 252 -1.72 14.29 -17.02
CA ASN A 252 -2.90 13.65 -17.60
C ASN A 252 -3.51 12.66 -16.58
N GLY A 253 -4.72 12.95 -16.12
CA GLY A 253 -5.48 12.16 -15.15
C GLY A 253 -6.19 10.93 -15.71
N LEU A 254 -6.11 10.69 -17.03
CA LEU A 254 -6.72 9.56 -17.73
C LEU A 254 -8.24 9.51 -17.53
N ALA A 255 -8.90 10.66 -17.69
CA ALA A 255 -10.33 10.82 -17.51
C ALA A 255 -11.16 9.95 -18.48
N PHE A 256 -12.26 9.40 -17.98
CA PHE A 256 -13.20 8.63 -18.78
C PHE A 256 -13.90 9.53 -19.82
N PRO A 257 -14.35 8.98 -20.97
CA PRO A 257 -15.08 9.77 -21.96
C PRO A 257 -16.38 10.42 -21.43
N SER A 258 -17.00 9.86 -20.40
CA SER A 258 -18.20 10.41 -19.74
C SER A 258 -17.89 11.34 -18.57
N ASN A 259 -16.61 11.60 -18.29
CA ASN A 259 -16.19 12.61 -17.33
C ASN A 259 -16.51 14.01 -17.91
N LYS A 260 -16.98 14.92 -17.05
CA LYS A 260 -17.32 16.30 -17.43
C LYS A 260 -16.08 17.20 -17.50
N GLY A 261 -14.96 16.77 -16.91
CA GLY A 261 -13.64 17.38 -17.09
C GLY A 261 -12.82 16.69 -18.19
N ASP A 262 -11.70 17.28 -18.56
CA ASP A 262 -10.78 16.75 -19.59
C ASP A 262 -9.61 15.93 -19.02
N GLY A 263 -9.48 15.87 -17.69
CA GLY A 263 -8.39 15.19 -17.00
C GLY A 263 -7.05 15.92 -17.06
N LEU A 264 -7.04 17.20 -17.43
CA LEU A 264 -5.83 18.03 -17.55
C LEU A 264 -5.82 19.19 -16.53
N GLU A 265 -6.56 19.05 -15.43
CA GLU A 265 -6.64 20.09 -14.41
C GLU A 265 -5.44 20.11 -13.44
N ARG A 266 -4.77 18.97 -13.23
CA ARG A 266 -3.66 18.85 -12.26
C ARG A 266 -2.36 19.50 -12.79
N PRO A 267 -1.83 20.55 -12.14
CA PRO A 267 -0.56 21.14 -12.55
C PRO A 267 0.65 20.33 -12.08
N ILE A 268 1.79 20.43 -12.78
CA ILE A 268 3.08 20.01 -12.21
C ILE A 268 3.56 21.04 -11.18
N LEU A 269 3.53 22.33 -11.55
CA LEU A 269 3.69 23.48 -10.66
C LEU A 269 2.49 24.41 -10.85
N ASN A 270 1.82 24.79 -9.76
CA ASN A 270 0.62 25.61 -9.85
C ASN A 270 0.92 26.97 -10.52
N ASP A 271 0.06 27.35 -11.47
CA ASP A 271 0.23 28.55 -12.29
C ASP A 271 -0.80 29.66 -11.97
N LYS A 272 -2.08 29.29 -11.86
CA LYS A 272 -3.20 30.22 -11.68
C LYS A 272 -3.87 30.13 -10.32
N LYS A 273 -3.94 28.93 -9.76
CA LYS A 273 -4.68 28.66 -8.52
C LYS A 273 -3.94 27.66 -7.64
N VAL A 274 -4.14 27.82 -6.34
CA VAL A 274 -3.95 26.77 -5.33
C VAL A 274 -5.26 26.00 -5.23
N PHE A 275 -5.20 24.68 -5.31
CA PHE A 275 -6.38 23.81 -5.24
C PHE A 275 -6.46 23.01 -3.94
N GLN A 276 -5.32 22.79 -3.27
CA GLN A 276 -5.27 22.21 -1.93
C GLN A 276 -4.07 22.72 -1.13
N PHE A 277 -4.12 22.49 0.18
CA PHE A 277 -2.97 22.66 1.04
C PHE A 277 -1.79 21.79 0.57
N GLY A 278 -0.58 22.35 0.55
CA GLY A 278 0.64 21.66 0.16
C GLY A 278 0.98 21.73 -1.33
N ASP A 279 0.12 22.28 -2.19
CA ASP A 279 0.39 22.45 -3.62
C ASP A 279 1.76 23.06 -3.91
N ALA A 280 2.50 22.49 -4.86
CA ALA A 280 3.85 22.93 -5.22
C ALA A 280 3.79 24.16 -6.14
N LEU A 281 4.23 25.31 -5.62
CA LEU A 281 4.18 26.60 -6.33
C LEU A 281 5.51 26.91 -7.03
N ALA A 282 6.62 26.49 -6.42
CA ALA A 282 7.96 26.62 -6.99
C ALA A 282 8.92 25.56 -6.43
N MET A 283 10.06 25.39 -7.11
CA MET A 283 11.18 24.55 -6.68
C MET A 283 12.42 25.43 -6.50
N VAL A 284 13.04 25.41 -5.33
CA VAL A 284 14.36 26.02 -5.07
C VAL A 284 15.43 24.95 -5.20
N LEU A 285 16.42 25.18 -6.06
CA LEU A 285 17.49 24.23 -6.36
C LEU A 285 18.84 24.76 -5.88
N ALA A 286 19.59 23.95 -5.14
CA ALA A 286 20.97 24.24 -4.72
C ALA A 286 21.77 22.94 -4.57
N GLU A 287 23.10 22.99 -4.70
CA GLU A 287 23.95 21.84 -4.38
C GLU A 287 23.99 21.56 -2.87
N ASN A 288 23.90 22.61 -2.05
CA ASN A 288 23.75 22.45 -0.60
C ASN A 288 22.25 22.46 -0.24
N PRO A 289 21.68 21.33 0.24
CA PRO A 289 20.26 21.26 0.57
C PRO A 289 19.83 22.20 1.70
N ALA A 290 20.75 22.61 2.59
CA ALA A 290 20.45 23.59 3.64
C ALA A 290 20.23 25.00 3.06
N VAL A 291 20.95 25.36 1.99
CA VAL A 291 20.78 26.64 1.29
C VAL A 291 19.44 26.65 0.56
N ALA A 292 19.08 25.57 -0.13
CA ALA A 292 17.77 25.45 -0.77
C ALA A 292 16.62 25.58 0.26
N GLU A 293 16.77 24.94 1.43
CA GLU A 293 15.76 24.99 2.50
C GLU A 293 15.58 26.42 3.05
N GLU A 294 16.68 27.14 3.31
CA GLU A 294 16.61 28.53 3.77
C GLU A 294 15.98 29.45 2.71
N ALA A 295 16.32 29.23 1.44
CA ALA A 295 15.84 30.04 0.32
C ALA A 295 14.36 29.83 -0.01
N VAL A 296 13.74 28.70 0.38
CA VAL A 296 12.27 28.53 0.29
C VAL A 296 11.54 29.67 1.02
N GLY A 297 12.01 30.07 2.20
CA GLY A 297 11.40 31.15 2.99
C GLY A 297 11.59 32.55 2.38
N LYS A 298 12.35 32.67 1.29
CA LYS A 298 12.61 33.93 0.58
C LYS A 298 11.81 34.08 -0.71
N VAL A 299 11.10 33.03 -1.13
CA VAL A 299 10.13 33.13 -2.22
C VAL A 299 8.83 33.71 -1.67
N LYS A 300 8.39 34.85 -2.20
CA LYS A 300 7.16 35.52 -1.77
C LYS A 300 6.05 35.15 -2.72
N VAL A 301 4.97 34.59 -2.18
CA VAL A 301 3.79 34.24 -2.96
C VAL A 301 2.62 35.08 -2.50
N GLU A 302 2.06 35.85 -3.42
CA GLU A 302 0.86 36.65 -3.20
C GLU A 302 -0.36 35.85 -3.65
N LEU A 303 -1.26 35.60 -2.70
CA LEU A 303 -2.45 34.80 -2.89
C LEU A 303 -3.70 35.62 -2.56
N GLU A 304 -4.74 35.46 -3.38
CA GLU A 304 -6.10 35.87 -3.03
C GLU A 304 -6.84 34.61 -2.60
N GLU A 305 -7.05 34.44 -1.29
CA GLU A 305 -7.77 33.27 -0.74
C GLU A 305 -9.22 33.22 -1.22
N LEU A 306 -9.67 32.02 -1.56
CA LEU A 306 -11.02 31.73 -2.03
C LEU A 306 -11.77 30.88 -0.98
N PRO A 307 -13.12 30.84 -1.03
CA PRO A 307 -13.89 29.89 -0.23
C PRO A 307 -13.42 28.45 -0.46
N THR A 308 -13.27 27.68 0.61
CA THR A 308 -12.77 26.29 0.55
C THR A 308 -13.90 25.29 0.78
N TYR A 309 -13.94 24.25 -0.06
CA TYR A 309 -14.86 23.13 0.11
C TYR A 309 -14.08 21.91 0.61
N MET A 310 -14.11 21.66 1.92
CA MET A 310 -13.29 20.60 2.55
C MET A 310 -13.98 19.23 2.61
N SER A 311 -15.18 19.10 2.04
CA SER A 311 -15.91 17.83 1.95
C SER A 311 -16.78 17.77 0.68
N ALA A 312 -17.10 16.57 0.20
CA ALA A 312 -18.01 16.40 -0.93
C ALA A 312 -19.39 17.08 -0.71
N PRO A 313 -20.11 16.91 0.43
CA PRO A 313 -21.36 17.61 0.66
C PRO A 313 -21.26 19.14 0.54
N ALA A 314 -20.14 19.74 0.97
CA ALA A 314 -19.91 21.18 0.82
C ALA A 314 -19.70 21.57 -0.65
N ALA A 315 -18.93 20.79 -1.42
CA ALA A 315 -18.64 21.06 -2.82
C ALA A 315 -19.83 20.76 -3.77
N MET A 316 -20.80 19.98 -3.31
CA MET A 316 -22.06 19.67 -4.02
C MET A 316 -23.19 20.68 -3.76
N ALA A 317 -22.99 21.65 -2.85
CA ALA A 317 -24.01 22.66 -2.59
C ALA A 317 -24.37 23.42 -3.88
N GLU A 318 -25.64 23.79 -4.05
CA GLU A 318 -26.14 24.43 -5.28
C GLU A 318 -25.43 25.77 -5.58
N ASP A 319 -24.94 26.44 -4.53
CA ASP A 319 -24.19 27.70 -4.59
C ASP A 319 -22.66 27.50 -4.50
N ALA A 320 -22.15 26.26 -4.56
CA ALA A 320 -20.72 25.99 -4.56
C ALA A 320 -20.09 26.51 -5.86
N ILE A 321 -19.05 27.33 -5.75
CA ILE A 321 -18.29 27.77 -6.92
C ILE A 321 -17.50 26.59 -7.51
N GLU A 322 -17.37 26.59 -8.82
CA GLU A 322 -16.52 25.62 -9.50
C GLU A 322 -15.06 25.79 -9.06
N ILE A 323 -14.49 24.74 -8.47
CA ILE A 323 -13.07 24.71 -8.09
C ILE A 323 -12.21 24.84 -9.34
N HIS A 324 -12.61 24.13 -10.41
CA HIS A 324 -12.07 24.20 -11.75
C HIS A 324 -13.04 24.95 -12.67
N PRO A 325 -12.81 26.24 -12.97
CA PRO A 325 -13.74 27.02 -13.76
C PRO A 325 -14.02 26.38 -15.13
N GLY A 326 -15.30 26.17 -15.45
CA GLY A 326 -15.77 25.47 -16.65
C GLY A 326 -16.11 24.01 -16.44
N THR A 327 -15.81 23.44 -15.26
CA THR A 327 -16.13 22.07 -14.89
C THR A 327 -16.92 22.06 -13.58
N PRO A 328 -18.12 21.44 -13.54
CA PRO A 328 -18.88 21.35 -12.30
C PRO A 328 -18.12 20.50 -11.27
N ASN A 329 -18.22 20.85 -9.98
CA ASN A 329 -17.56 20.09 -8.91
C ASN A 329 -17.98 18.61 -8.93
N ILE A 330 -19.22 18.30 -9.30
CA ILE A 330 -19.68 16.94 -9.60
C ILE A 330 -19.30 16.61 -11.05
N TYR A 331 -18.09 16.10 -11.26
CA TYR A 331 -17.51 15.92 -12.59
C TYR A 331 -17.73 14.53 -13.19
N PHE A 332 -18.18 13.53 -12.43
CA PHE A 332 -18.50 12.21 -12.96
C PHE A 332 -19.67 11.58 -12.20
N GLU A 333 -20.50 10.84 -12.93
CA GLU A 333 -21.66 10.12 -12.41
C GLU A 333 -21.74 8.74 -13.05
N CYS A 334 -22.16 7.75 -12.28
CA CYS A 334 -22.42 6.40 -12.76
C CYS A 334 -23.62 5.79 -12.06
N GLY A 335 -24.13 4.68 -12.61
CA GLY A 335 -25.27 3.95 -12.05
C GLY A 335 -25.01 2.46 -11.91
N THR A 336 -25.84 1.81 -11.09
CA THR A 336 -25.99 0.35 -11.06
C THR A 336 -27.45 0.02 -11.33
N LYS A 337 -27.72 -0.74 -12.39
CA LYS A 337 -29.06 -1.20 -12.77
C LYS A 337 -29.02 -2.70 -13.05
N LYS A 338 -29.45 -3.48 -12.07
CA LYS A 338 -29.57 -4.94 -12.16
C LYS A 338 -31.02 -5.34 -11.84
N GLY A 339 -31.61 -6.23 -12.63
CA GLY A 339 -32.96 -6.75 -12.40
C GLY A 339 -34.07 -5.69 -12.43
N GLU A 340 -35.18 -6.02 -11.76
CA GLU A 340 -36.40 -5.22 -11.67
C GLU A 340 -36.21 -3.93 -10.87
N ASP A 341 -37.19 -3.03 -10.92
CA ASP A 341 -37.20 -1.81 -10.12
C ASP A 341 -37.30 -2.12 -8.61
N THR A 342 -36.44 -1.48 -7.82
CA THR A 342 -36.30 -1.78 -6.39
C THR A 342 -37.35 -1.08 -5.53
N ALA A 343 -37.83 0.10 -5.93
CA ALA A 343 -38.74 0.88 -5.11
C ALA A 343 -40.07 0.16 -4.79
N PRO A 344 -40.77 -0.48 -5.75
CA PRO A 344 -41.96 -1.29 -5.44
C PRO A 344 -41.64 -2.51 -4.58
N LEU A 345 -40.48 -3.14 -4.80
CA LEU A 345 -40.05 -4.30 -4.01
C LEU A 345 -39.82 -3.89 -2.55
N MET A 346 -39.06 -2.83 -2.30
CA MET A 346 -38.78 -2.31 -0.95
C MET A 346 -40.07 -2.02 -0.17
N GLY A 347 -41.11 -1.48 -0.82
CA GLY A 347 -42.40 -1.23 -0.17
C GLY A 347 -43.18 -2.49 0.23
N SER A 348 -42.86 -3.65 -0.35
CA SER A 348 -43.55 -4.93 -0.10
C SER A 348 -42.77 -5.92 0.76
N LEU A 349 -41.46 -5.72 0.91
CA LEU A 349 -40.58 -6.64 1.64
C LEU A 349 -40.78 -6.49 3.16
N PRO A 350 -40.91 -7.60 3.91
CA PRO A 350 -41.17 -7.56 5.35
C PRO A 350 -39.99 -7.02 6.17
N TYR A 351 -38.76 -7.16 5.67
CA TYR A 351 -37.56 -6.67 6.34
C TYR A 351 -36.80 -5.73 5.43
N VAL A 352 -36.71 -4.47 5.86
CA VAL A 352 -35.96 -3.42 5.18
C VAL A 352 -35.07 -2.69 6.18
N VAL A 353 -33.79 -2.51 5.88
CA VAL A 353 -32.87 -1.67 6.67
C VAL A 353 -32.29 -0.57 5.78
N GLU A 354 -31.97 0.57 6.37
CA GLU A 354 -31.52 1.77 5.68
C GLU A 354 -30.68 2.60 6.65
N ASP A 355 -29.46 2.97 6.26
CA ASP A 355 -28.57 3.82 7.09
C ASP A 355 -27.55 4.58 6.21
N ASP A 356 -26.94 5.60 6.80
CA ASP A 356 -25.89 6.44 6.23
C ASP A 356 -24.51 6.05 6.76
N PHE A 357 -23.58 5.79 5.85
CA PHE A 357 -22.23 5.35 6.14
C PHE A 357 -21.17 6.35 5.68
N TYR A 358 -20.05 6.39 6.39
CA TYR A 358 -18.88 7.19 6.05
C TYR A 358 -17.58 6.43 6.31
N VAL A 359 -16.72 6.41 5.30
CA VAL A 359 -15.31 6.01 5.44
C VAL A 359 -14.44 7.19 5.04
N GLY A 360 -13.51 7.56 5.93
CA GLY A 360 -12.76 8.81 5.84
C GLY A 360 -11.48 8.77 5.01
N ARG A 361 -10.68 9.84 5.17
CA ARG A 361 -9.53 10.15 4.34
C ARG A 361 -8.28 9.46 4.85
N GLN A 362 -8.28 8.13 4.80
CA GLN A 362 -7.20 7.32 5.35
C GLN A 362 -5.82 7.70 4.72
N PRO A 363 -4.81 8.03 5.54
CA PRO A 363 -3.45 8.24 5.07
C PRO A 363 -2.66 6.92 4.98
N HIS A 364 -1.88 6.74 3.91
CA HIS A 364 -1.14 5.50 3.65
C HIS A 364 -0.10 5.19 4.73
N LEU A 365 0.55 6.25 5.22
CA LEU A 365 1.55 6.24 6.28
C LEU A 365 2.72 5.24 6.05
N PRO A 366 3.35 5.23 4.86
CA PRO A 366 4.63 4.54 4.71
C PRO A 366 5.68 5.17 5.63
N LEU A 367 6.62 4.36 6.11
CA LEU A 367 7.67 4.86 7.00
C LEU A 367 8.77 5.60 6.24
N GLU A 368 8.97 5.24 4.97
CA GLU A 368 9.79 5.98 4.03
C GLU A 368 8.92 7.06 3.35
N PRO A 369 9.23 8.35 3.55
CA PRO A 369 8.64 9.43 2.77
C PRO A 369 8.92 9.29 1.28
N ASP A 370 8.21 10.06 0.47
CA ASP A 370 8.41 10.05 -0.98
C ASP A 370 9.77 10.64 -1.38
N VAL A 371 10.42 10.02 -2.38
CA VAL A 371 11.79 10.38 -2.77
C VAL A 371 12.09 9.95 -4.21
N GLY A 372 12.91 10.74 -4.90
CA GLY A 372 13.36 10.42 -6.25
C GLY A 372 14.44 11.36 -6.77
N PHE A 373 14.96 11.04 -7.95
CA PHE A 373 15.95 11.83 -8.68
C PHE A 373 15.75 11.71 -10.19
N ALA A 374 16.31 12.64 -10.94
CA ALA A 374 16.30 12.59 -12.40
C ALA A 374 17.59 13.12 -13.02
N TYR A 375 17.94 12.62 -14.20
CA TYR A 375 19.12 13.00 -14.96
C TYR A 375 18.94 12.63 -16.44
N PHE A 376 19.79 13.17 -17.32
CA PHE A 376 19.92 12.69 -18.70
C PHE A 376 20.99 11.62 -18.77
N ASP A 377 20.69 10.47 -19.38
CA ASP A 377 21.69 9.44 -19.65
C ASP A 377 22.55 9.77 -20.89
N GLU A 378 23.47 8.86 -21.22
CA GLU A 378 24.39 9.01 -22.36
C GLU A 378 23.68 8.98 -23.73
N ASP A 379 22.49 8.38 -23.81
CA ASP A 379 21.66 8.31 -25.02
C ASP A 379 20.74 9.54 -25.17
N GLY A 380 20.81 10.47 -24.21
CA GLY A 380 19.98 11.67 -24.15
C GLY A 380 18.55 11.40 -23.70
N ASP A 381 18.27 10.24 -23.11
CA ASP A 381 16.98 9.94 -22.49
C ASP A 381 16.92 10.58 -21.10
N LEU A 382 15.75 11.12 -20.75
CA LEU A 382 15.48 11.62 -19.40
C LEU A 382 15.11 10.44 -18.50
N MET A 383 16.01 10.13 -17.58
CA MET A 383 15.82 9.11 -16.56
C MET A 383 15.18 9.73 -15.33
N VAL A 384 14.07 9.16 -14.85
CA VAL A 384 13.43 9.54 -13.59
C VAL A 384 13.36 8.31 -12.69
N HIS A 385 14.05 8.36 -11.56
CA HIS A 385 14.04 7.32 -10.55
C HIS A 385 13.11 7.72 -9.41
N SER A 386 12.09 6.91 -9.14
CA SER A 386 11.09 7.23 -8.11
C SER A 386 10.53 5.99 -7.45
N LYS A 387 9.51 6.16 -6.61
CA LYS A 387 8.75 5.06 -6.00
C LYS A 387 7.56 4.61 -6.86
N SER A 388 7.50 5.02 -8.14
CA SER A 388 6.38 4.72 -9.05
C SER A 388 6.07 3.22 -9.04
N VAL A 389 4.79 2.88 -9.01
CA VAL A 389 4.33 1.48 -9.14
C VAL A 389 3.52 1.25 -10.41
N GLY A 390 3.82 2.07 -11.42
CA GLY A 390 3.22 2.06 -12.73
C GLY A 390 4.10 2.88 -13.65
N ILE A 391 5.33 2.44 -13.87
CA ILE A 391 6.37 3.28 -14.51
C ILE A 391 5.96 3.71 -15.92
N HIS A 392 5.32 2.80 -16.68
CA HIS A 392 4.86 3.06 -18.04
C HIS A 392 3.67 4.02 -18.09
N ILE A 393 2.66 3.81 -17.23
CA ILE A 393 1.49 4.69 -17.16
C ILE A 393 1.87 6.07 -16.64
N HIS A 394 2.77 6.16 -15.65
CA HIS A 394 3.25 7.45 -15.15
C HIS A 394 4.02 8.23 -16.20
N ALA A 395 4.86 7.57 -16.99
CA ALA A 395 5.55 8.23 -18.11
C ALA A 395 4.54 8.85 -19.08
N ALA A 396 3.50 8.11 -19.45
CA ALA A 396 2.42 8.61 -20.30
C ALA A 396 1.63 9.77 -19.66
N MET A 397 1.47 9.77 -18.33
CA MET A 397 0.77 10.83 -17.61
C MET A 397 1.56 12.14 -17.52
N VAL A 398 2.90 12.10 -17.49
CA VAL A 398 3.74 13.28 -17.19
C VAL A 398 4.57 13.81 -18.37
N ALA A 399 4.77 13.02 -19.43
CA ALA A 399 5.66 13.38 -20.54
C ALA A 399 5.30 14.74 -21.20
N ASP A 400 4.02 14.92 -21.54
CA ASP A 400 3.52 16.17 -22.14
C ASP A 400 3.66 17.36 -21.18
N GLY A 401 3.34 17.17 -19.89
CA GLY A 401 3.50 18.19 -18.86
C GLY A 401 4.95 18.64 -18.67
N ILE A 402 5.91 17.71 -18.76
CA ILE A 402 7.35 17.98 -18.72
C ILE A 402 7.82 18.66 -20.01
N GLY A 403 7.20 18.35 -21.15
CA GLY A 403 7.60 18.83 -22.47
C GLY A 403 8.67 17.95 -23.11
N ILE A 404 8.58 16.62 -22.92
CA ILE A 404 9.49 15.64 -23.51
C ILE A 404 8.68 14.57 -24.26
N PRO A 405 9.13 14.10 -25.45
CA PRO A 405 8.50 12.95 -26.09
C PRO A 405 8.49 11.72 -25.17
N LEU A 406 7.41 10.96 -25.18
CA LEU A 406 7.21 9.79 -24.29
C LEU A 406 8.34 8.77 -24.45
N GLU A 407 8.79 8.54 -25.69
CA GLU A 407 9.89 7.63 -26.01
C GLU A 407 11.25 8.09 -25.47
N LYS A 408 11.38 9.37 -25.10
CA LYS A 408 12.58 9.97 -24.49
C LYS A 408 12.51 10.08 -22.96
N LEU A 409 11.37 9.72 -22.36
CA LEU A 409 11.23 9.58 -20.91
C LEU A 409 11.36 8.11 -20.52
N LYS A 410 12.13 7.85 -19.47
CA LYS A 410 12.28 6.52 -18.85
C LYS A 410 12.11 6.67 -17.35
N ILE A 411 11.18 5.91 -16.78
CA ILE A 411 10.97 5.84 -15.34
C ILE A 411 11.53 4.52 -14.83
N VAL A 412 12.26 4.59 -13.72
CA VAL A 412 12.82 3.45 -13.00
C VAL A 412 12.25 3.44 -11.59
N GLN A 413 11.77 2.27 -11.15
CA GLN A 413 11.36 2.13 -9.76
C GLN A 413 12.58 1.87 -8.87
N ASN A 414 12.81 2.77 -7.92
CA ASN A 414 13.76 2.54 -6.83
C ASN A 414 13.25 1.45 -5.86
N PRO A 415 14.15 0.73 -5.18
CA PRO A 415 13.83 0.03 -3.95
C PRO A 415 12.89 0.86 -3.04
N THR A 416 11.69 0.33 -2.79
CA THR A 416 10.58 1.13 -2.25
C THR A 416 10.17 0.66 -0.85
N GLY A 417 10.13 1.59 0.11
CA GLY A 417 9.79 1.40 1.52
C GLY A 417 8.30 1.37 1.82
N GLY A 418 7.49 0.78 0.95
CA GLY A 418 6.03 0.75 1.04
C GLY A 418 5.36 1.97 0.39
N THR A 419 4.18 1.73 -0.20
CA THR A 419 3.32 2.80 -0.73
C THR A 419 1.85 2.56 -0.40
N PHE A 420 1.40 1.30 -0.46
CA PHE A 420 0.00 0.94 -0.23
C PHE A 420 -0.99 1.63 -1.19
N GLY A 421 -0.50 2.12 -2.33
CA GLY A 421 -1.30 2.68 -3.41
C GLY A 421 -1.04 4.16 -3.73
N TYR A 422 -0.44 4.96 -2.83
CA TYR A 422 -0.27 6.41 -3.13
C TYR A 422 0.59 6.66 -4.38
N LYS A 423 1.44 5.69 -4.74
CA LYS A 423 2.28 5.69 -5.94
C LYS A 423 1.62 5.09 -7.18
N PHE A 424 0.32 4.79 -7.13
CA PHE A 424 -0.49 4.65 -8.34
C PHE A 424 -0.69 6.03 -9.00
N SER A 425 -0.63 7.11 -8.21
CA SER A 425 -0.54 8.48 -8.71
C SER A 425 0.91 8.93 -8.90
N PRO A 426 1.19 9.74 -9.93
CA PRO A 426 2.40 10.57 -9.95
C PRO A 426 2.41 11.50 -8.74
N THR A 427 3.59 11.77 -8.19
CA THR A 427 3.75 12.69 -7.06
C THR A 427 4.84 13.72 -7.35
N MET A 428 6.01 13.25 -7.76
CA MET A 428 7.18 14.10 -8.02
C MET A 428 7.88 13.82 -9.34
N GLU A 429 7.41 12.83 -10.11
CA GLU A 429 8.00 12.46 -11.41
C GLU A 429 7.97 13.66 -12.37
N GLY A 430 6.87 14.40 -12.42
CA GLY A 430 6.76 15.65 -13.19
C GLY A 430 7.71 16.74 -12.68
N LEU A 431 7.80 16.93 -11.36
CA LEU A 431 8.70 17.92 -10.73
C LEU A 431 10.17 17.63 -11.05
N LEU A 432 10.59 16.38 -10.88
CA LEU A 432 11.93 15.90 -11.19
C LEU A 432 12.25 16.05 -12.69
N GLY A 433 11.31 15.64 -13.55
CA GLY A 433 11.46 15.77 -14.99
C GLY A 433 11.62 17.21 -15.46
N VAL A 434 10.78 18.13 -14.96
CA VAL A 434 10.92 19.57 -15.23
C VAL A 434 12.25 20.10 -14.74
N ALA A 435 12.64 19.79 -13.50
CA ALA A 435 13.89 20.27 -12.93
C ALA A 435 15.12 19.79 -13.73
N ALA A 436 15.17 18.52 -14.12
CA ALA A 436 16.22 17.98 -14.97
C ALA A 436 16.20 18.62 -16.38
N MET A 437 15.02 18.79 -16.98
CA MET A 437 14.85 19.44 -18.28
C MET A 437 15.39 20.87 -18.31
N VAL A 438 15.11 21.65 -17.26
CA VAL A 438 15.49 23.06 -17.16
C VAL A 438 16.96 23.23 -16.82
N THR A 439 17.49 22.42 -15.90
CA THR A 439 18.87 22.57 -15.41
C THR A 439 19.91 21.80 -16.22
N LYS A 440 19.50 20.75 -16.93
CA LYS A 440 20.39 19.78 -17.59
C LYS A 440 21.42 19.18 -16.63
N ARG A 441 21.09 19.08 -15.34
CA ARG A 441 21.92 18.47 -14.29
C ARG A 441 21.14 17.36 -13.58
N PRO A 442 21.83 16.43 -12.91
CA PRO A 442 21.17 15.55 -11.94
C PRO A 442 20.46 16.36 -10.87
N VAL A 443 19.22 15.99 -10.57
CA VAL A 443 18.37 16.64 -9.56
C VAL A 443 17.83 15.59 -8.59
N TYR A 444 17.64 15.97 -7.33
CA TYR A 444 17.18 15.09 -6.27
C TYR A 444 16.12 15.77 -5.41
N LEU A 445 15.02 15.05 -5.11
CA LEU A 445 13.93 15.52 -4.25
C LEU A 445 13.61 14.46 -3.19
N GLU A 446 13.67 14.86 -1.93
CA GLU A 446 13.29 14.06 -0.76
C GLU A 446 12.20 14.80 0.02
N PHE A 447 11.04 14.16 0.19
CA PHE A 447 10.01 14.68 1.08
C PHE A 447 10.37 14.39 2.52
N ASN A 448 10.04 15.31 3.42
CA ASN A 448 9.94 14.97 4.83
C ASN A 448 8.58 14.30 5.13
N MET A 449 8.42 13.75 6.34
CA MET A 449 7.17 13.07 6.71
C MET A 449 5.95 13.99 6.76
N TYR A 450 6.15 15.31 7.00
CA TYR A 450 5.06 16.27 6.93
C TYR A 450 4.53 16.36 5.50
N GLN A 451 5.42 16.53 4.51
CA GLN A 451 5.08 16.56 3.10
C GLN A 451 4.49 15.24 2.61
N GLN A 452 5.00 14.10 3.07
CA GLN A 452 4.40 12.78 2.79
C GLN A 452 2.94 12.72 3.25
N ILE A 453 2.61 13.34 4.39
CA ILE A 453 1.26 13.32 4.94
C ILE A 453 0.38 14.39 4.26
N THR A 454 0.89 15.59 4.01
CA THR A 454 0.06 16.71 3.53
C THR A 454 0.03 16.85 2.01
N TYR A 455 0.96 16.23 1.29
CA TYR A 455 1.14 16.44 -0.16
C TYR A 455 1.44 15.14 -0.94
N THR A 456 0.85 14.04 -0.48
CA THR A 456 0.55 12.90 -1.34
C THR A 456 -0.95 12.65 -1.30
N GLY A 457 -1.50 11.98 -2.31
CA GLY A 457 -2.92 11.66 -2.28
C GLY A 457 -3.29 10.73 -1.12
N LYS A 458 -4.59 10.56 -0.92
CA LYS A 458 -5.20 9.83 0.19
C LYS A 458 -6.26 8.86 -0.32
N ARG A 459 -6.73 7.95 0.54
CA ARG A 459 -8.03 7.31 0.28
C ARG A 459 -9.08 8.40 0.19
N SER A 460 -9.85 8.44 -0.90
CA SER A 460 -11.00 9.35 -1.03
C SER A 460 -12.12 8.94 -0.07
N PRO A 461 -12.66 9.88 0.73
CA PRO A 461 -13.84 9.62 1.52
C PRO A 461 -15.05 9.26 0.67
N PHE A 462 -15.86 8.33 1.17
CA PHE A 462 -17.15 7.99 0.60
C PHE A 462 -18.24 8.35 1.60
N PHE A 463 -19.21 9.13 1.14
CA PHE A 463 -20.49 9.36 1.81
C PHE A 463 -21.49 8.43 1.16
N MET A 464 -22.09 7.51 1.91
CA MET A 464 -22.90 6.44 1.34
C MET A 464 -24.23 6.36 2.06
N HIS A 465 -25.28 6.06 1.30
CA HIS A 465 -26.59 5.70 1.82
C HIS A 465 -26.96 4.34 1.20
N VAL A 466 -27.31 3.37 2.04
CA VAL A 466 -27.57 2.00 1.58
C VAL A 466 -28.86 1.49 2.20
N LYS A 467 -29.69 0.86 1.37
CA LYS A 467 -30.95 0.24 1.77
C LYS A 467 -31.03 -1.19 1.25
N TYR A 468 -31.26 -2.14 2.15
CA TYR A 468 -31.47 -3.54 1.80
C TYR A 468 -32.87 -4.00 2.14
N GLY A 469 -33.43 -4.86 1.28
CA GLY A 469 -34.69 -5.55 1.53
C GLY A 469 -34.55 -7.07 1.44
N ALA A 470 -35.13 -7.79 2.40
CA ALA A 470 -35.22 -9.25 2.42
C ALA A 470 -36.66 -9.75 2.55
N ASP A 471 -36.91 -10.94 2.00
CA ASP A 471 -38.19 -11.62 2.17
C ASP A 471 -38.34 -12.23 3.58
N LYS A 472 -39.52 -12.82 3.85
CA LYS A 472 -39.84 -13.40 5.16
C LYS A 472 -38.87 -14.50 5.62
N ASP A 473 -38.15 -15.12 4.68
CA ASP A 473 -37.22 -16.21 4.92
C ASP A 473 -35.77 -15.70 5.03
N GLY A 474 -35.57 -14.38 5.00
CA GLY A 474 -34.25 -13.74 5.13
C GLY A 474 -33.43 -13.73 3.84
N LYS A 475 -34.04 -14.02 2.68
CA LYS A 475 -33.36 -13.92 1.38
C LYS A 475 -33.36 -12.48 0.89
N ILE A 476 -32.18 -11.96 0.57
CA ILE A 476 -32.02 -10.61 0.03
C ILE A 476 -32.68 -10.53 -1.35
N LYS A 477 -33.49 -9.50 -1.58
CA LYS A 477 -34.22 -9.29 -2.84
C LYS A 477 -33.88 -7.98 -3.53
N ALA A 478 -33.50 -6.95 -2.78
CA ALA A 478 -33.27 -5.64 -3.33
C ALA A 478 -32.16 -4.89 -2.57
N LEU A 479 -31.43 -4.06 -3.30
CA LEU A 479 -30.44 -3.12 -2.81
C LEU A 479 -30.61 -1.77 -3.52
N GLU A 480 -30.75 -0.71 -2.74
CA GLU A 480 -30.58 0.67 -3.21
C GLU A 480 -29.31 1.26 -2.63
N SER A 481 -28.51 1.93 -3.45
CA SER A 481 -27.28 2.57 -3.00
C SER A 481 -27.06 3.95 -3.62
N ASP A 482 -26.55 4.85 -2.80
CA ASP A 482 -26.14 6.19 -3.20
C ASP A 482 -24.75 6.44 -2.63
N TRP A 483 -23.79 6.89 -3.43
CA TRP A 483 -22.46 7.21 -2.93
C TRP A 483 -21.84 8.44 -3.59
N SER A 484 -21.20 9.28 -2.76
CA SER A 484 -20.44 10.45 -3.19
C SER A 484 -18.98 10.30 -2.78
N VAL A 485 -18.09 10.42 -3.77
CA VAL A 485 -16.64 10.29 -3.61
C VAL A 485 -16.01 11.68 -3.53
N ASP A 486 -15.45 12.01 -2.37
CA ASP A 486 -14.65 13.21 -2.17
C ASP A 486 -13.23 12.97 -2.70
N HIS A 487 -12.91 13.50 -3.87
CA HIS A 487 -11.68 13.18 -4.58
C HIS A 487 -10.60 14.26 -4.49
N GLY A 488 -10.80 15.29 -3.66
CA GLY A 488 -9.93 16.47 -3.66
C GLY A 488 -9.89 17.13 -5.05
N PRO A 489 -8.82 17.86 -5.40
CA PRO A 489 -8.86 18.70 -6.59
C PRO A 489 -8.41 18.02 -7.88
N TYR A 490 -7.78 16.84 -7.82
CA TYR A 490 -7.17 16.22 -9.00
C TYR A 490 -7.89 14.93 -9.35
N SER A 491 -8.37 14.83 -10.58
CA SER A 491 -9.38 13.85 -11.02
C SER A 491 -8.82 12.47 -11.31
N GLU A 492 -7.50 12.31 -11.30
CA GLU A 492 -6.81 11.10 -11.71
C GLU A 492 -7.42 9.84 -11.10
N PHE A 493 -8.00 8.99 -11.97
CA PHE A 493 -8.68 7.75 -11.60
C PHE A 493 -9.93 7.90 -10.69
N GLY A 494 -10.41 9.11 -10.38
CA GLY A 494 -11.55 9.32 -9.49
C GLY A 494 -12.89 8.79 -10.03
N ASP A 495 -13.08 8.85 -11.34
CA ASP A 495 -14.19 8.21 -12.05
C ASP A 495 -14.12 6.68 -11.92
N LEU A 496 -12.95 6.09 -12.14
CA LEU A 496 -12.68 4.66 -11.91
C LEU A 496 -12.93 4.26 -10.46
N LEU A 497 -12.52 5.07 -9.48
CA LEU A 497 -12.83 4.83 -8.06
C LEU A 497 -14.33 4.85 -7.80
N THR A 498 -15.07 5.72 -8.46
CA THR A 498 -16.52 5.82 -8.29
C THR A 498 -17.22 4.61 -8.89
N MET A 499 -16.71 4.07 -10.02
CA MET A 499 -17.15 2.79 -10.57
C MET A 499 -16.92 1.61 -9.63
N ARG A 500 -15.93 1.66 -8.71
CA ARG A 500 -15.74 0.61 -7.69
C ARG A 500 -16.95 0.48 -6.75
N GLY A 501 -17.74 1.54 -6.58
CA GLY A 501 -19.01 1.49 -5.85
C GLY A 501 -20.04 0.59 -6.53
N THR A 502 -20.12 0.61 -7.87
CA THR A 502 -21.04 -0.26 -8.63
C THR A 502 -20.66 -1.74 -8.53
N GLN A 503 -19.37 -2.01 -8.32
CA GLN A 503 -18.79 -3.35 -8.31
C GLN A 503 -18.83 -4.01 -6.93
N PHE A 504 -18.61 -3.22 -5.87
CA PHE A 504 -18.36 -3.79 -4.54
C PHE A 504 -19.45 -3.52 -3.50
N ILE A 505 -20.37 -2.55 -3.69
CA ILE A 505 -21.50 -2.39 -2.75
C ILE A 505 -22.42 -3.60 -2.92
N GLY A 506 -22.49 -4.44 -1.88
CA GLY A 506 -23.26 -5.69 -1.89
C GLY A 506 -22.58 -6.88 -2.56
N ALA A 507 -21.29 -6.78 -2.89
CA ALA A 507 -20.54 -7.92 -3.40
C ALA A 507 -20.44 -9.03 -2.33
N GLY A 508 -20.56 -10.27 -2.79
CA GLY A 508 -20.51 -11.49 -1.96
C GLY A 508 -21.84 -12.20 -1.85
N TYR A 509 -22.94 -11.51 -2.15
CA TYR A 509 -24.30 -12.01 -1.99
C TYR A 509 -25.06 -12.03 -3.33
N ASN A 510 -25.99 -12.97 -3.46
CA ASN A 510 -26.96 -12.89 -4.54
C ASN A 510 -28.00 -11.81 -4.26
N VAL A 511 -27.83 -10.65 -4.89
CA VAL A 511 -28.82 -9.57 -4.90
C VAL A 511 -29.39 -9.46 -6.32
N PRO A 512 -30.65 -9.89 -6.54
CA PRO A 512 -31.21 -9.96 -7.88
C PRO A 512 -31.58 -8.58 -8.46
N ASN A 513 -31.94 -7.61 -7.60
CA ASN A 513 -32.41 -6.29 -8.04
C ASN A 513 -31.59 -5.20 -7.35
N ILE A 514 -30.95 -4.33 -8.13
CA ILE A 514 -30.09 -3.25 -7.64
C ILE A 514 -30.40 -1.95 -8.39
N ARG A 515 -30.56 -0.85 -7.64
CA ARG A 515 -30.53 0.52 -8.16
C ARG A 515 -29.48 1.32 -7.39
N GLY A 516 -28.46 1.76 -8.10
CA GLY A 516 -27.33 2.50 -7.52
C GLY A 516 -27.07 3.81 -8.26
N ALA A 517 -26.64 4.84 -7.53
CA ALA A 517 -26.18 6.10 -8.10
C ALA A 517 -24.87 6.54 -7.42
N GLY A 518 -23.82 6.71 -8.23
CA GLY A 518 -22.50 7.15 -7.79
C GLY A 518 -22.12 8.50 -8.38
N ARG A 519 -21.36 9.31 -7.63
CA ARG A 519 -20.75 10.53 -8.15
C ARG A 519 -19.37 10.83 -7.60
N THR A 520 -18.54 11.47 -8.42
CA THR A 520 -17.23 11.98 -8.04
C THR A 520 -17.27 13.49 -7.90
N VAL A 521 -16.73 13.99 -6.79
CA VAL A 521 -16.81 15.40 -6.42
C VAL A 521 -15.41 15.97 -6.18
N ALA A 522 -15.08 17.05 -6.89
CA ALA A 522 -13.88 17.83 -6.65
C ALA A 522 -14.02 18.62 -5.34
N THR A 523 -12.98 18.61 -4.51
CA THR A 523 -12.91 19.35 -3.23
C THR A 523 -11.55 20.01 -3.06
N ASN A 524 -11.39 20.86 -2.04
CA ASN A 524 -10.12 21.52 -1.71
C ASN A 524 -9.32 20.78 -0.62
N HIS A 525 -9.74 19.57 -0.24
CA HIS A 525 -8.93 18.70 0.60
C HIS A 525 -7.87 17.98 -0.23
N ALA A 526 -7.17 16.99 0.33
CA ALA A 526 -6.11 16.31 -0.38
C ALA A 526 -6.71 15.42 -1.46
N TRP A 527 -6.07 15.42 -2.63
CA TRP A 527 -6.49 14.63 -3.77
C TRP A 527 -6.57 13.13 -3.47
N GLY A 528 -7.42 12.43 -4.21
CA GLY A 528 -7.52 10.98 -4.17
C GLY A 528 -6.34 10.31 -4.85
N SER A 529 -5.67 9.40 -4.15
CA SER A 529 -4.82 8.40 -4.77
C SER A 529 -5.33 7.03 -4.37
N ALA A 530 -4.98 6.00 -5.14
CA ALA A 530 -5.32 4.65 -4.74
C ALA A 530 -4.81 4.37 -3.31
N PHE A 531 -5.65 3.77 -2.48
CA PHE A 531 -5.22 3.13 -1.24
C PHE A 531 -5.75 1.71 -1.31
N ARG A 532 -4.84 0.74 -1.16
CA ARG A 532 -5.08 -0.70 -1.01
C ARG A 532 -6.54 -1.05 -0.69
N GLY A 533 -7.22 -1.71 -1.62
CA GLY A 533 -8.66 -2.00 -1.58
C GLY A 533 -9.47 -1.09 -2.48
N TYR A 534 -8.99 0.13 -2.75
CA TYR A 534 -9.48 1.07 -3.76
C TYR A 534 -10.99 0.99 -4.05
N GLY A 535 -11.79 1.56 -3.15
CA GLY A 535 -13.26 1.57 -3.23
C GLY A 535 -13.92 0.43 -2.45
N SER A 536 -13.35 -0.77 -2.43
CA SER A 536 -13.90 -1.90 -1.66
C SER A 536 -13.96 -1.65 -0.14
N PRO A 537 -12.94 -1.05 0.52
CA PRO A 537 -13.03 -0.65 1.94
C PRO A 537 -14.21 0.25 2.24
N GLN A 538 -14.53 1.18 1.34
CA GLN A 538 -15.68 2.06 1.49
C GLN A 538 -16.99 1.29 1.26
N ALA A 539 -17.10 0.65 0.10
CA ALA A 539 -18.29 -0.06 -0.35
C ALA A 539 -18.71 -1.20 0.59
N LEU A 540 -17.76 -2.06 0.96
CA LEU A 540 -18.02 -3.20 1.84
C LEU A 540 -18.21 -2.80 3.29
N PHE A 541 -17.72 -1.65 3.74
CA PHE A 541 -18.08 -1.15 5.05
C PHE A 541 -19.59 -0.89 5.15
N ALA A 542 -20.14 -0.15 4.17
CA ALA A 542 -21.57 0.13 4.13
C ALA A 542 -22.39 -1.16 4.00
N SER A 543 -22.04 -2.05 3.07
CA SER A 543 -22.82 -3.28 2.89
C SER A 543 -22.67 -4.27 4.05
N GLU A 544 -21.47 -4.54 4.57
CA GLU A 544 -21.28 -5.55 5.62
C GLU A 544 -21.86 -5.14 6.97
N VAL A 545 -21.92 -3.83 7.27
CA VAL A 545 -22.59 -3.34 8.49
C VAL A 545 -24.11 -3.39 8.32
N ALA A 546 -24.64 -2.97 7.15
CA ALA A 546 -26.07 -3.07 6.84
C ALA A 546 -26.56 -4.53 6.78
N ILE A 547 -25.71 -5.49 6.38
CA ILE A 547 -26.03 -6.93 6.44
C ILE A 547 -26.21 -7.41 7.88
N ASP A 548 -25.40 -6.91 8.82
CA ASP A 548 -25.59 -7.21 10.25
C ASP A 548 -26.90 -6.61 10.79
N GLU A 549 -27.27 -5.40 10.35
CA GLU A 549 -28.57 -4.77 10.68
C GLU A 549 -29.74 -5.60 10.15
N LEU A 550 -29.62 -6.06 8.91
CA LEU A 550 -30.66 -6.86 8.29
C LEU A 550 -30.78 -8.22 8.98
N ALA A 551 -29.66 -8.87 9.30
CA ALA A 551 -29.65 -10.12 10.05
C ALA A 551 -30.35 -9.96 11.41
N GLU A 552 -30.05 -8.88 12.14
CA GLU A 552 -30.71 -8.55 13.41
C GLU A 552 -32.21 -8.32 13.23
N LYS A 553 -32.62 -7.55 12.22
CA LYS A 553 -34.05 -7.27 11.95
C LYS A 553 -34.84 -8.51 11.55
N VAL A 554 -34.21 -9.45 10.84
CA VAL A 554 -34.77 -10.75 10.49
C VAL A 554 -34.77 -11.70 11.71
N GLY A 555 -33.90 -11.46 12.70
CA GLY A 555 -33.73 -12.33 13.87
C GLY A 555 -32.84 -13.55 13.61
N MET A 556 -31.85 -13.42 12.72
CA MET A 556 -30.89 -14.48 12.37
C MET A 556 -29.49 -14.17 12.89
N ASP A 557 -28.72 -15.23 13.17
CA ASP A 557 -27.29 -15.08 13.45
C ASP A 557 -26.56 -14.47 12.23
N PRO A 558 -25.69 -13.46 12.41
CA PRO A 558 -25.06 -12.78 11.28
C PRO A 558 -24.18 -13.65 10.38
N LEU A 559 -23.55 -14.72 10.90
CA LEU A 559 -22.77 -15.64 10.08
C LEU A 559 -23.70 -16.54 9.24
N GLU A 560 -24.79 -17.02 9.83
CA GLU A 560 -25.77 -17.86 9.13
C GLU A 560 -26.60 -17.07 8.11
N PHE A 561 -26.91 -15.81 8.40
CA PHE A 561 -27.55 -14.90 7.44
C PHE A 561 -26.67 -14.71 6.20
N ARG A 562 -25.35 -14.50 6.39
CA ARG A 562 -24.38 -14.47 5.28
C ARG A 562 -24.36 -15.81 4.55
N TYR A 563 -24.20 -16.91 5.28
CA TYR A 563 -24.18 -18.26 4.69
C TYR A 563 -25.37 -18.51 3.78
N MET A 564 -26.57 -18.08 4.18
CA MET A 564 -27.79 -18.22 3.40
C MET A 564 -27.77 -17.43 2.08
N ASN A 565 -27.10 -16.27 2.05
CA ASN A 565 -27.18 -15.31 0.95
C ASN A 565 -25.91 -15.21 0.08
N VAL A 566 -24.78 -15.79 0.51
CA VAL A 566 -23.55 -15.77 -0.30
C VAL A 566 -23.71 -16.47 -1.65
N TYR A 567 -22.88 -16.08 -2.61
CA TYR A 567 -22.84 -16.64 -3.96
C TYR A 567 -22.86 -18.17 -3.99
N ARG A 568 -23.68 -18.70 -4.89
CA ARG A 568 -23.84 -20.10 -5.27
C ARG A 568 -23.90 -20.22 -6.79
N GLU A 569 -23.90 -21.47 -7.25
CA GLU A 569 -24.06 -21.78 -8.67
C GLU A 569 -25.31 -21.08 -9.25
N GLY A 570 -25.14 -20.36 -10.37
CA GLY A 570 -26.19 -19.58 -11.03
C GLY A 570 -26.38 -18.15 -10.51
N ASP A 571 -25.76 -17.78 -9.38
CA ASP A 571 -25.81 -16.40 -8.88
C ASP A 571 -24.91 -15.46 -9.70
N THR A 572 -25.14 -14.16 -9.58
CA THR A 572 -24.36 -13.11 -10.26
C THR A 572 -23.93 -12.02 -9.29
N THR A 573 -22.78 -11.42 -9.57
CA THR A 573 -22.23 -10.25 -8.87
C THR A 573 -23.11 -9.01 -9.07
N PRO A 574 -22.83 -7.87 -8.39
CA PRO A 574 -23.51 -6.60 -8.68
C PRO A 574 -23.47 -6.17 -10.15
N ASN A 575 -22.41 -6.56 -10.87
CA ASN A 575 -22.21 -6.23 -12.29
C ASN A 575 -22.91 -7.20 -13.25
N GLY A 576 -23.68 -8.19 -12.74
CA GLY A 576 -24.46 -9.12 -13.56
C GLY A 576 -23.66 -10.27 -14.18
N CYS A 577 -22.36 -10.38 -13.90
CA CYS A 577 -21.55 -11.53 -14.29
C CYS A 577 -21.52 -12.63 -13.21
N PRO A 578 -21.25 -13.88 -13.58
CA PRO A 578 -20.98 -14.93 -12.60
C PRO A 578 -19.70 -14.64 -11.80
N PRO A 579 -19.63 -15.02 -10.51
CA PRO A 579 -18.37 -15.10 -9.79
C PRO A 579 -17.38 -16.04 -10.51
N ASP A 580 -16.08 -15.74 -10.44
CA ASP A 580 -15.03 -16.59 -11.06
C ASP A 580 -14.94 -17.98 -10.41
N VAL A 581 -15.30 -18.09 -9.12
CA VAL A 581 -15.43 -19.35 -8.37
C VAL A 581 -16.51 -19.24 -7.29
N ILE A 582 -17.08 -20.38 -6.89
CA ILE A 582 -18.01 -20.48 -5.74
C ILE A 582 -17.26 -21.06 -4.54
N CYS A 583 -16.82 -20.19 -3.63
CA CYS A 583 -15.91 -20.59 -2.53
C CYS A 583 -16.31 -20.08 -1.13
N LEU A 584 -17.24 -19.11 -1.06
CA LEU A 584 -17.69 -18.49 0.20
C LEU A 584 -18.44 -19.46 1.13
N PRO A 585 -19.30 -20.38 0.66
CA PRO A 585 -19.94 -21.35 1.55
C PRO A 585 -18.92 -22.19 2.33
N GLN A 586 -17.92 -22.73 1.65
CA GLN A 586 -16.86 -23.54 2.26
C GLN A 586 -15.97 -22.70 3.18
N ALA A 587 -15.74 -21.43 2.85
CA ALA A 587 -14.99 -20.53 3.71
C ALA A 587 -15.74 -20.24 5.02
N ILE A 588 -17.06 -20.00 4.94
CA ILE A 588 -17.90 -19.83 6.13
C ILE A 588 -17.95 -21.12 6.96
N ASP A 589 -18.07 -22.29 6.32
CA ASP A 589 -18.06 -23.58 7.03
C ASP A 589 -16.77 -23.78 7.84
N LYS A 590 -15.61 -23.39 7.27
CA LYS A 590 -14.31 -23.42 7.96
C LYS A 590 -14.22 -22.42 9.11
N LEU A 591 -14.86 -21.25 9.00
CA LEU A 591 -14.86 -20.23 10.05
C LEU A 591 -15.84 -20.57 11.19
N ARG A 592 -16.97 -21.20 10.89
CA ARG A 592 -18.06 -21.51 11.84
C ARG A 592 -17.60 -22.13 13.17
N PRO A 593 -16.70 -23.14 13.23
CA PRO A 593 -16.25 -23.66 14.52
C PRO A 593 -15.54 -22.61 15.39
N PHE A 594 -14.69 -21.78 14.79
CA PHE A 594 -14.01 -20.68 15.49
C PHE A 594 -15.00 -19.60 15.95
N TYR A 595 -16.02 -19.31 15.14
CA TYR A 595 -17.08 -18.37 15.50
C TYR A 595 -17.93 -18.85 16.68
N ASN A 596 -18.31 -20.12 16.69
CA ASN A 596 -19.07 -20.71 17.80
C ASN A 596 -18.25 -20.72 19.10
N GLU A 597 -16.95 -21.02 19.02
CA GLU A 597 -16.04 -20.93 20.16
C GLU A 597 -15.89 -19.49 20.66
N ALA A 598 -15.69 -18.53 19.75
CA ALA A 598 -15.58 -17.12 20.09
C ALA A 598 -16.85 -16.60 20.78
N LYS A 599 -18.06 -16.94 20.28
CA LYS A 599 -19.33 -16.58 20.94
C LYS A 599 -19.41 -17.11 22.37
N LYS A 600 -18.99 -18.36 22.59
CA LYS A 600 -18.97 -18.96 23.94
C LYS A 600 -17.99 -18.21 24.84
N LYS A 601 -16.76 -18.01 24.37
CA LYS A 601 -15.70 -17.32 25.11
C LYS A 601 -16.07 -15.88 25.47
N VAL A 602 -16.63 -15.13 24.52
CA VAL A 602 -17.12 -13.76 24.73
C VAL A 602 -18.25 -13.73 25.76
N LYS A 603 -19.21 -14.67 25.69
CA LYS A 603 -20.26 -14.81 26.69
C LYS A 603 -19.68 -15.09 28.08
N ASP A 604 -18.73 -16.01 28.19
CA ASP A 604 -18.08 -16.35 29.47
C ASP A 604 -17.30 -15.15 30.04
N LYS A 605 -16.58 -14.40 29.20
CA LYS A 605 -15.90 -13.16 29.61
C LYS A 605 -16.89 -12.09 30.07
N ASN A 606 -18.00 -11.89 29.36
CA ASN A 606 -19.04 -10.93 29.75
C ASN A 606 -19.71 -11.33 31.07
N ASN A 607 -19.94 -12.62 31.33
CA ASN A 607 -20.46 -13.12 32.60
C ASN A 607 -19.47 -12.92 33.77
N ALA A 608 -18.16 -12.98 33.49
CA ALA A 608 -17.10 -12.78 34.48
C ALA A 608 -16.69 -11.30 34.66
N SER A 609 -17.13 -10.41 33.76
CA SER A 609 -16.80 -8.98 33.79
C SER A 609 -17.59 -8.24 34.87
N SER A 610 -16.98 -7.21 35.48
CA SER A 610 -17.66 -6.26 36.38
C SER A 610 -18.71 -5.39 35.68
N GLY A 611 -18.75 -5.43 34.34
CA GLY A 611 -19.63 -4.62 33.50
C GLY A 611 -18.93 -3.48 32.77
N ASP A 612 -17.77 -3.02 33.27
CA ASP A 612 -16.96 -1.93 32.70
C ASP A 612 -16.30 -2.30 31.36
N LYS A 613 -16.09 -3.61 31.15
CA LYS A 613 -15.55 -4.17 29.92
C LYS A 613 -16.57 -5.08 29.29
N LYS A 614 -16.86 -4.84 28.01
CA LYS A 614 -17.74 -5.66 27.21
C LYS A 614 -16.96 -6.31 26.08
N TYR A 615 -17.27 -7.56 25.82
CA TYR A 615 -16.61 -8.36 24.79
C TYR A 615 -17.61 -8.66 23.68
N GLY A 616 -17.17 -8.66 22.44
CA GLY A 616 -18.02 -8.89 21.28
C GLY A 616 -17.31 -9.64 20.16
N VAL A 617 -18.10 -10.28 19.31
CA VAL A 617 -17.66 -10.94 18.09
C VAL A 617 -18.41 -10.39 16.89
N GLY A 618 -17.70 -10.10 15.81
CA GLY A 618 -18.25 -9.57 14.56
C GLY A 618 -17.64 -10.27 13.37
N VAL A 619 -18.40 -10.34 12.27
CA VAL A 619 -17.98 -11.01 11.05
C VAL A 619 -18.18 -10.10 9.83
N SER A 620 -17.38 -10.33 8.79
CA SER A 620 -17.56 -9.71 7.48
C SER A 620 -17.02 -10.59 6.36
N LEU A 621 -17.50 -10.37 5.13
CA LEU A 621 -16.89 -10.86 3.91
C LEU A 621 -15.77 -9.93 3.45
N LEU A 622 -14.76 -10.50 2.80
CA LEU A 622 -13.63 -9.79 2.24
C LEU A 622 -13.53 -10.10 0.74
N ILE A 623 -13.74 -9.13 -0.14
CA ILE A 623 -13.81 -9.38 -1.59
C ILE A 623 -13.14 -8.25 -2.38
N TYR A 624 -12.34 -8.62 -3.37
CA TYR A 624 -11.80 -7.68 -4.35
C TYR A 624 -11.37 -8.36 -5.66
N GLY A 625 -11.37 -7.62 -6.77
CA GLY A 625 -10.94 -8.11 -8.09
C GLY A 625 -9.40 -8.19 -8.23
N CYS A 626 -8.93 -8.97 -9.20
CA CYS A 626 -7.52 -9.05 -9.60
C CYS A 626 -7.37 -8.63 -11.07
N GLY A 627 -7.04 -7.36 -11.29
CA GLY A 627 -6.98 -6.76 -12.62
C GLY A 627 -7.31 -5.28 -12.60
N LEU A 628 -6.95 -4.58 -13.66
CA LEU A 628 -7.67 -3.39 -14.11
C LEU A 628 -8.93 -3.83 -14.86
N ASP A 629 -9.91 -2.93 -15.00
CA ASP A 629 -11.21 -3.23 -15.60
C ASP A 629 -11.08 -3.56 -17.09
N GLY A 630 -11.77 -4.61 -17.53
CA GLY A 630 -11.84 -4.98 -18.93
C GLY A 630 -10.63 -5.79 -19.39
N PRO A 631 -10.23 -5.71 -20.67
CA PRO A 631 -9.19 -6.56 -21.26
C PRO A 631 -7.78 -6.10 -20.86
N ASP A 632 -7.49 -6.18 -19.57
CA ASP A 632 -6.19 -5.85 -18.97
C ASP A 632 -5.09 -6.78 -19.53
N THR A 633 -3.93 -6.21 -19.88
CA THR A 633 -2.82 -6.90 -20.54
C THR A 633 -1.53 -6.73 -19.73
N SER A 634 -0.67 -7.76 -19.77
CA SER A 634 0.71 -7.66 -19.26
C SER A 634 1.67 -8.33 -20.22
N ARG A 635 2.91 -7.84 -20.23
CA ARG A 635 4.04 -8.41 -20.99
C ARG A 635 5.20 -8.80 -20.09
N ALA A 636 6.01 -9.76 -20.54
CA ALA A 636 7.27 -10.19 -19.95
C ALA A 636 8.18 -10.75 -21.05
N TRP A 637 9.46 -10.98 -20.75
CA TRP A 637 10.35 -11.75 -21.64
C TRP A 637 11.23 -12.72 -20.85
N ALA A 638 11.62 -13.82 -21.49
CA ALA A 638 12.55 -14.81 -20.96
C ALA A 638 13.68 -15.09 -21.96
N GLU A 639 14.91 -15.14 -21.48
CA GLU A 639 16.12 -15.30 -22.28
C GLU A 639 17.02 -16.40 -21.71
N ILE A 640 17.37 -17.40 -22.52
CA ILE A 640 18.41 -18.37 -22.13
C ILE A 640 19.79 -17.74 -22.29
N THR A 641 20.65 -17.98 -21.31
CA THR A 641 22.02 -17.48 -21.20
C THR A 641 22.98 -18.65 -20.93
N PRO A 642 24.30 -18.48 -21.05
CA PRO A 642 25.25 -19.54 -20.69
C PRO A 642 25.10 -20.04 -19.24
N GLU A 643 24.69 -19.18 -18.31
CA GLU A 643 24.59 -19.49 -16.88
C GLU A 643 23.20 -19.96 -16.41
N GLY A 644 22.16 -19.75 -17.20
CA GLY A 644 20.78 -20.01 -16.82
C GLY A 644 19.75 -19.25 -17.66
N VAL A 645 18.75 -18.65 -17.03
CA VAL A 645 17.69 -17.88 -17.70
C VAL A 645 17.56 -16.50 -17.06
N THR A 646 17.46 -15.45 -17.87
CA THR A 646 17.04 -14.13 -17.41
C THR A 646 15.56 -13.94 -17.71
N VAL A 647 14.80 -13.45 -16.73
CA VAL A 647 13.37 -13.14 -16.87
C VAL A 647 13.18 -11.68 -16.52
N ALA A 648 12.40 -10.97 -17.34
CA ALA A 648 12.12 -9.56 -17.10
C ALA A 648 10.66 -9.18 -17.25
N ASN A 649 10.24 -8.28 -16.37
CA ASN A 649 8.92 -7.68 -16.34
C ASN A 649 8.99 -6.34 -15.55
N SER A 650 7.95 -5.53 -15.66
CA SER A 650 7.73 -4.36 -14.81
C SER A 650 6.74 -4.70 -13.70
N TRP A 651 6.97 -5.77 -12.93
CA TRP A 651 6.19 -6.01 -11.72
C TRP A 651 6.75 -5.13 -10.59
N GLU A 652 6.17 -3.94 -10.41
CA GLU A 652 6.68 -3.00 -9.41
C GLU A 652 6.54 -3.53 -7.98
N ASP A 653 7.59 -3.38 -7.17
CA ASP A 653 7.65 -3.89 -5.79
C ASP A 653 7.46 -2.76 -4.78
N HIS A 654 6.26 -2.64 -4.21
CA HIS A 654 6.05 -1.86 -2.99
C HIS A 654 6.78 -2.46 -1.78
N GLY A 655 7.23 -3.72 -1.91
CA GLY A 655 7.66 -4.59 -0.83
C GLY A 655 6.78 -5.83 -0.67
N GLN A 656 5.70 -5.97 -1.45
CA GLN A 656 4.79 -7.12 -1.38
C GLN A 656 5.49 -8.43 -1.75
N GLY A 657 6.51 -8.39 -2.61
CA GLY A 657 7.28 -9.56 -3.04
C GLY A 657 7.14 -9.87 -4.53
N ALA A 658 7.21 -8.84 -5.38
CA ALA A 658 7.22 -9.02 -6.84
C ALA A 658 8.39 -9.91 -7.32
N ASP A 659 9.52 -9.82 -6.62
CA ASP A 659 10.72 -10.65 -6.82
C ASP A 659 10.40 -12.15 -6.65
N MET A 660 9.74 -12.51 -5.56
CA MET A 660 9.36 -13.89 -5.27
C MET A 660 8.25 -14.39 -6.21
N GLY A 661 7.25 -13.55 -6.51
CA GLY A 661 6.18 -13.89 -7.44
C GLY A 661 6.72 -14.24 -8.84
N THR A 662 7.59 -13.37 -9.37
CA THR A 662 8.26 -13.60 -10.66
C THR A 662 9.12 -14.87 -10.62
N LEU A 663 9.95 -15.04 -9.58
CA LEU A 663 10.83 -16.19 -9.45
C LEU A 663 10.07 -17.52 -9.40
N THR A 664 9.00 -17.61 -8.59
CA THR A 664 8.21 -18.84 -8.48
C THR A 664 7.60 -19.21 -9.82
N ILE A 665 6.93 -18.27 -10.48
CA ILE A 665 6.19 -18.55 -11.72
C ILE A 665 7.15 -18.93 -12.85
N ALA A 666 8.27 -18.20 -12.98
CA ALA A 666 9.33 -18.54 -13.93
C ALA A 666 9.91 -19.92 -13.64
N HIS A 667 10.29 -20.20 -12.38
CA HIS A 667 10.87 -21.47 -11.99
C HIS A 667 9.95 -22.65 -12.32
N GLU A 668 8.67 -22.58 -11.94
CA GLU A 668 7.72 -23.65 -12.22
C GLU A 668 7.58 -23.95 -13.70
N THR A 669 7.59 -22.91 -14.53
CA THR A 669 7.52 -23.06 -15.99
C THR A 669 8.80 -23.68 -16.56
N LEU A 670 9.96 -23.30 -16.01
CA LEU A 670 11.29 -23.70 -16.51
C LEU A 670 11.77 -25.06 -15.96
N LYS A 671 11.02 -25.71 -15.06
CA LYS A 671 11.39 -27.03 -14.50
C LYS A 671 11.80 -28.08 -15.54
N PRO A 672 11.16 -28.21 -16.71
CA PRO A 672 11.57 -29.19 -17.72
C PRO A 672 13.01 -29.02 -18.21
N LEU A 673 13.58 -27.82 -18.10
CA LEU A 673 14.96 -27.51 -18.47
C LEU A 673 15.98 -27.85 -17.37
N GLY A 674 15.53 -28.28 -16.18
CA GLY A 674 16.40 -28.54 -15.03
C GLY A 674 17.03 -27.28 -14.41
N ILE A 675 16.49 -26.10 -14.75
CA ILE A 675 16.97 -24.81 -14.24
C ILE A 675 16.63 -24.68 -12.75
N LYS A 676 17.63 -24.37 -11.93
CA LYS A 676 17.46 -24.14 -10.48
C LYS A 676 17.02 -22.69 -10.22
N PRO A 677 16.32 -22.39 -9.11
CA PRO A 677 15.90 -21.01 -8.80
C PRO A 677 17.04 -19.99 -8.84
N LYS A 678 18.23 -20.36 -8.33
CA LYS A 678 19.42 -19.48 -8.34
C LYS A 678 20.01 -19.20 -9.74
N GLN A 679 19.58 -19.93 -10.76
CA GLN A 679 19.98 -19.74 -12.16
C GLN A 679 18.97 -18.89 -12.92
N ILE A 680 17.96 -18.34 -12.23
CA ILE A 680 16.99 -17.42 -12.79
C ILE A 680 17.36 -16.01 -12.33
N LYS A 681 17.81 -15.17 -13.25
CA LYS A 681 18.08 -13.76 -12.99
C LYS A 681 16.82 -12.95 -13.27
N LEU A 682 16.52 -11.99 -12.39
CA LEU A 682 15.38 -11.09 -12.55
C LEU A 682 15.88 -9.71 -12.99
N VAL A 683 15.30 -9.16 -14.06
CA VAL A 683 15.50 -7.76 -14.50
C VAL A 683 14.15 -7.07 -14.41
N MET A 684 14.01 -6.10 -13.50
CA MET A 684 12.70 -5.58 -13.12
C MET A 684 12.65 -4.06 -13.08
N ASN A 685 11.50 -3.50 -13.45
CA ASN A 685 11.06 -2.13 -13.17
C ASN A 685 11.98 -1.01 -13.69
N ASP A 686 12.49 -1.19 -14.90
CA ASP A 686 13.27 -0.19 -15.63
C ASP A 686 12.78 -0.15 -17.08
N MET A 687 12.16 0.97 -17.49
CA MET A 687 11.59 1.12 -18.84
C MET A 687 12.62 0.95 -19.97
N LYS A 688 13.92 1.01 -19.69
CA LYS A 688 14.96 0.76 -20.70
C LYS A 688 15.13 -0.73 -21.00
N PHE A 689 14.84 -1.60 -20.03
CA PHE A 689 15.12 -3.04 -20.13
C PHE A 689 13.88 -3.93 -20.02
N THR A 690 12.79 -3.40 -19.48
CA THR A 690 11.61 -4.18 -19.10
C THR A 690 10.38 -3.74 -19.91
N PRO A 691 9.51 -4.70 -20.31
CA PRO A 691 8.33 -4.37 -21.08
C PRO A 691 7.24 -3.76 -20.18
N ASP A 692 6.19 -3.22 -20.82
CA ASP A 692 5.00 -2.77 -20.11
C ASP A 692 4.21 -3.96 -19.56
N SER A 693 4.41 -4.24 -18.27
CA SER A 693 3.66 -5.25 -17.53
C SER A 693 2.37 -4.69 -16.89
N GLY A 694 2.10 -3.39 -17.05
CA GLY A 694 1.08 -2.65 -16.31
C GLY A 694 1.45 -2.43 -14.83
N PRO A 695 0.68 -1.62 -14.10
CA PRO A 695 1.02 -1.21 -12.74
C PRO A 695 0.84 -2.33 -11.71
N ALA A 696 1.52 -2.21 -10.57
CA ALA A 696 1.24 -2.98 -9.36
C ALA A 696 0.03 -2.43 -8.55
N GLY A 697 -1.10 -2.19 -9.23
CA GLY A 697 -2.39 -1.80 -8.64
C GLY A 697 -3.49 -2.84 -8.89
N GLY A 698 -4.62 -2.77 -8.18
CA GLY A 698 -5.76 -3.66 -8.42
C GLY A 698 -5.47 -5.16 -8.16
N SER A 699 -4.47 -5.44 -7.32
CA SER A 699 -4.01 -6.80 -6.97
C SER A 699 -3.71 -7.68 -8.18
N ARG A 700 -3.37 -7.05 -9.33
CA ARG A 700 -3.37 -7.69 -10.64
C ARG A 700 -2.14 -8.51 -10.93
N SER A 701 -0.97 -8.09 -10.45
CA SER A 701 0.31 -8.52 -11.01
C SER A 701 0.54 -10.03 -10.91
N ASN A 702 0.10 -10.67 -9.81
CA ASN A 702 0.22 -12.13 -9.68
C ASN A 702 -0.60 -12.89 -10.73
N VAL A 703 -1.70 -12.32 -11.22
CA VAL A 703 -2.54 -12.89 -12.28
C VAL A 703 -2.01 -12.48 -13.65
N LEU A 704 -1.91 -11.17 -13.90
CA LEU A 704 -1.60 -10.60 -15.21
C LEU A 704 -0.12 -10.82 -15.56
N THR A 705 0.78 -10.23 -14.77
CA THR A 705 2.24 -10.37 -14.96
C THR A 705 2.73 -11.78 -14.68
N GLY A 706 2.07 -12.50 -13.78
CA GLY A 706 2.29 -13.92 -13.58
C GLY A 706 1.98 -14.73 -14.85
N ASN A 707 0.82 -14.55 -15.48
CA ASN A 707 0.53 -15.21 -16.75
C ASN A 707 1.49 -14.78 -17.87
N ALA A 708 1.82 -13.49 -17.99
CA ALA A 708 2.78 -13.03 -19.00
C ALA A 708 4.17 -13.66 -18.81
N THR A 709 4.63 -13.77 -17.55
CA THR A 709 5.89 -14.46 -17.20
C THR A 709 5.82 -15.94 -17.55
N ARG A 710 4.72 -16.62 -17.19
CA ARG A 710 4.46 -18.02 -17.57
C ARG A 710 4.53 -18.20 -19.09
N VAL A 711 3.83 -17.36 -19.86
CA VAL A 711 3.80 -17.42 -21.32
C VAL A 711 5.20 -17.19 -21.92
N ALA A 712 5.96 -16.21 -21.42
CA ALA A 712 7.33 -15.96 -21.88
C ALA A 712 8.23 -17.19 -21.66
N CYS A 713 8.15 -17.80 -20.46
CA CYS A 713 8.90 -19.01 -20.15
C CYS A 713 8.41 -20.23 -20.94
N GLU A 714 7.11 -20.40 -21.19
CA GLU A 714 6.54 -21.46 -22.03
C GLU A 714 7.06 -21.35 -23.47
N ASN A 715 7.07 -20.13 -24.02
CA ASN A 715 7.61 -19.86 -25.35
C ASN A 715 9.09 -20.25 -25.45
N LEU A 716 9.89 -19.90 -24.43
CA LEU A 716 11.29 -20.32 -24.35
C LEU A 716 11.43 -21.85 -24.28
N VAL A 717 10.69 -22.52 -23.39
CA VAL A 717 10.73 -23.99 -23.26
C VAL A 717 10.37 -24.69 -24.57
N ASN A 718 9.34 -24.20 -25.25
CA ASN A 718 8.89 -24.75 -26.53
C ASN A 718 9.95 -24.57 -27.63
N ALA A 719 10.62 -23.41 -27.68
CA ALA A 719 11.67 -23.15 -28.65
C ALA A 719 12.94 -24.00 -28.43
N LEU A 720 13.27 -24.29 -27.16
CA LEU A 720 14.39 -25.15 -26.81
C LEU A 720 14.10 -26.62 -27.10
N LYS A 721 12.84 -27.04 -27.14
CA LYS A 721 12.48 -28.46 -27.30
C LYS A 721 12.92 -29.01 -28.67
N LYS A 722 13.58 -30.16 -28.66
CA LYS A 722 13.97 -30.96 -29.83
C LYS A 722 12.91 -32.02 -30.13
N GLU A 723 12.94 -32.58 -31.34
CA GLU A 723 12.01 -33.65 -31.76
C GLU A 723 12.13 -34.92 -30.90
N ASP A 724 13.32 -35.20 -30.37
CA ASP A 724 13.61 -36.33 -29.49
C ASP A 724 13.14 -36.14 -28.03
N GLY A 725 12.52 -34.99 -27.73
CA GLY A 725 12.03 -34.64 -26.39
C GLY A 725 13.09 -34.05 -25.45
N THR A 726 14.35 -33.92 -25.87
CA THR A 726 15.38 -33.18 -25.13
C THR A 726 15.31 -31.68 -25.41
N TYR A 727 16.14 -30.89 -24.73
CA TYR A 727 16.19 -29.43 -24.89
C TYR A 727 17.53 -28.96 -25.41
N ARG A 728 17.52 -27.92 -26.24
CA ARG A 728 18.71 -27.23 -26.72
C ARG A 728 19.42 -26.51 -25.58
N THR A 729 20.75 -26.46 -25.63
CA THR A 729 21.56 -25.56 -24.80
C THR A 729 21.64 -24.15 -25.41
N TYR A 730 22.12 -23.17 -24.66
CA TYR A 730 22.45 -21.84 -25.20
C TYR A 730 23.37 -21.94 -26.42
N ASP A 731 24.47 -22.70 -26.32
CA ASP A 731 25.44 -22.85 -27.41
C ASP A 731 24.81 -23.48 -28.66
N GLU A 732 23.91 -24.45 -28.49
CA GLU A 732 23.17 -25.03 -29.61
C GLU A 732 22.22 -24.02 -30.27
N MET A 733 21.55 -23.17 -29.49
CA MET A 733 20.70 -22.10 -30.02
C MET A 733 21.53 -21.11 -30.85
N VAL A 734 22.66 -20.65 -30.31
CA VAL A 734 23.56 -19.71 -30.99
C VAL A 734 24.17 -20.33 -32.25
N ALA A 735 24.66 -21.57 -32.16
CA ALA A 735 25.27 -22.27 -33.31
C ALA A 735 24.27 -22.51 -34.45
N GLN A 736 22.98 -22.64 -34.13
CA GLN A 736 21.89 -22.81 -35.11
C GLN A 736 21.28 -21.48 -35.58
N GLY A 737 21.72 -20.33 -35.06
CA GLY A 737 21.15 -19.02 -35.38
C GLY A 737 19.70 -18.84 -34.88
N LEU A 738 19.31 -19.57 -33.83
CA LEU A 738 17.97 -19.47 -33.23
C LEU A 738 17.91 -18.34 -32.19
N PRO A 739 16.76 -17.66 -32.02
CA PRO A 739 16.59 -16.64 -30.99
C PRO A 739 16.79 -17.22 -29.58
N VAL A 740 17.47 -16.49 -28.72
CA VAL A 740 17.67 -16.87 -27.31
C VAL A 740 16.69 -16.18 -26.35
N LYS A 741 16.01 -15.14 -26.83
CA LYS A 741 15.04 -14.34 -26.09
C LYS A 741 13.64 -14.48 -26.69
N TYR A 742 12.64 -14.66 -25.84
CA TYR A 742 11.24 -14.84 -26.21
C TYR A 742 10.34 -13.95 -25.35
N ASP A 743 9.43 -13.25 -26.00
CA ASP A 743 8.42 -12.43 -25.34
C ASP A 743 7.22 -13.29 -24.92
N GLY A 744 6.48 -12.79 -23.92
CA GLY A 744 5.21 -13.32 -23.48
C GLY A 744 4.22 -12.20 -23.21
N GLU A 745 2.98 -12.40 -23.65
CA GLU A 745 1.87 -11.49 -23.43
C GLU A 745 0.65 -12.29 -22.97
N TRP A 746 -0.13 -11.74 -22.04
CA TRP A 746 -1.41 -12.30 -21.65
C TRP A 746 -2.42 -11.19 -21.43
N THR A 747 -3.65 -11.40 -21.91
CA THR A 747 -4.77 -10.45 -21.85
C THR A 747 -5.96 -11.11 -21.19
N ALA A 748 -6.59 -10.41 -20.25
CA ALA A 748 -7.77 -10.87 -19.54
C ALA A 748 -8.98 -10.98 -20.48
N PRO A 749 -9.73 -12.10 -20.47
CA PRO A 749 -10.96 -12.26 -21.26
C PRO A 749 -12.15 -11.55 -20.59
N CYS A 750 -12.09 -10.22 -20.49
CA CYS A 750 -12.99 -9.41 -19.66
C CYS A 750 -13.55 -8.20 -20.42
N THR A 751 -14.62 -7.62 -19.90
CA THR A 751 -15.28 -6.43 -20.46
C THR A 751 -15.44 -5.35 -19.40
N ALA A 752 -15.20 -4.10 -19.78
CA ALA A 752 -15.44 -2.96 -18.90
C ALA A 752 -16.92 -2.90 -18.50
N CYS A 753 -17.20 -2.30 -17.35
CA CYS A 753 -18.57 -2.03 -16.93
C CYS A 753 -19.16 -0.87 -17.74
N ASP A 754 -20.41 -0.99 -18.13
CA ASP A 754 -21.19 0.14 -18.65
C ASP A 754 -21.39 1.19 -17.55
N VAL A 755 -21.24 2.48 -17.88
CA VAL A 755 -21.25 3.57 -16.90
C VAL A 755 -22.66 3.81 -16.34
N GLU A 756 -23.72 3.65 -17.14
CA GLU A 756 -25.10 3.92 -16.71
C GLU A 756 -25.71 2.78 -15.89
N THR A 757 -25.38 1.55 -16.23
CA THR A 757 -25.98 0.34 -15.65
C THR A 757 -25.03 -0.39 -14.71
N GLY A 758 -23.73 -0.10 -14.75
CA GLY A 758 -22.72 -0.80 -13.97
C GLY A 758 -22.54 -2.26 -14.35
N GLN A 759 -23.18 -2.74 -15.42
CA GLN A 759 -23.14 -4.15 -15.83
C GLN A 759 -21.93 -4.44 -16.70
N GLY A 760 -21.32 -5.61 -16.54
CA GLY A 760 -20.12 -6.03 -17.27
C GLY A 760 -19.44 -7.24 -16.65
N ASN A 761 -18.25 -7.59 -17.14
CA ASN A 761 -17.40 -8.62 -16.54
C ASN A 761 -15.98 -8.06 -16.32
N PRO A 762 -15.79 -7.21 -15.29
CA PRO A 762 -14.63 -6.32 -15.22
C PRO A 762 -13.30 -7.02 -14.90
N PHE A 763 -13.32 -8.17 -14.21
CA PHE A 763 -12.11 -8.81 -13.71
C PHE A 763 -12.05 -10.30 -14.06
N PRO A 764 -10.86 -10.84 -14.42
CA PRO A 764 -10.71 -12.25 -14.78
C PRO A 764 -10.71 -13.20 -13.58
N VAL A 765 -10.40 -12.67 -12.40
CA VAL A 765 -10.20 -13.38 -11.14
C VAL A 765 -10.59 -12.46 -9.98
N TYR A 766 -11.11 -13.04 -8.89
CA TYR A 766 -11.37 -12.36 -7.61
C TYR A 766 -10.66 -13.06 -6.45
N MET A 767 -10.45 -12.29 -5.39
CA MET A 767 -10.04 -12.77 -4.07
C MET A 767 -11.26 -12.78 -3.14
N TYR A 768 -11.37 -13.83 -2.34
CA TYR A 768 -12.44 -13.97 -1.36
C TYR A 768 -11.87 -14.25 0.02
N GLY A 769 -12.60 -13.84 1.06
CA GLY A 769 -12.30 -14.18 2.43
C GLY A 769 -13.49 -13.96 3.35
N VAL A 770 -13.41 -14.54 4.53
CA VAL A 770 -14.36 -14.34 5.63
C VAL A 770 -13.54 -14.05 6.87
N LEU A 771 -13.82 -12.92 7.52
CA LEU A 771 -13.13 -12.50 8.73
C LEU A 771 -14.06 -12.54 9.93
N MET A 772 -13.52 -12.97 11.05
CA MET A 772 -14.08 -12.77 12.37
C MET A 772 -13.14 -11.90 13.21
N ALA A 773 -13.71 -10.91 13.90
CA ALA A 773 -13.02 -10.11 14.90
C ALA A 773 -13.61 -10.36 16.30
N GLU A 774 -12.75 -10.50 17.30
CA GLU A 774 -13.11 -10.42 18.72
C GLU A 774 -12.56 -9.10 19.30
N VAL A 775 -13.40 -8.37 20.03
CA VAL A 775 -13.03 -7.07 20.62
C VAL A 775 -13.36 -7.00 22.10
N GLU A 776 -12.61 -6.17 22.82
CA GLU A 776 -12.91 -5.65 24.16
C GLU A 776 -13.23 -4.16 24.03
N VAL A 777 -14.37 -3.72 24.57
CA VAL A 777 -14.78 -2.32 24.66
C VAL A 777 -14.85 -1.93 26.13
N ASP A 778 -14.07 -0.92 26.51
CA ASP A 778 -14.22 -0.25 27.80
C ASP A 778 -15.38 0.75 27.68
N VAL A 779 -16.52 0.46 28.34
CA VAL A 779 -17.74 1.29 28.20
C VAL A 779 -17.66 2.61 28.97
N ASN A 780 -16.66 2.79 29.84
CA ASN A 780 -16.43 4.05 30.54
C ASN A 780 -15.60 5.03 29.69
N THR A 781 -14.75 4.51 28.81
CA THR A 781 -13.87 5.34 27.96
C THR A 781 -14.21 5.29 26.47
N GLY A 782 -14.98 4.31 26.02
CA GLY A 782 -15.25 4.00 24.61
C GLY A 782 -14.06 3.38 23.87
N LYS A 783 -12.94 3.13 24.55
CA LYS A 783 -11.76 2.54 23.93
C LYS A 783 -12.04 1.10 23.54
N THR A 784 -11.77 0.77 22.28
CA THR A 784 -11.87 -0.58 21.74
C THR A 784 -10.47 -1.16 21.56
N LYS A 785 -10.30 -2.42 21.96
CA LYS A 785 -9.11 -3.23 21.71
C LYS A 785 -9.52 -4.46 20.90
N VAL A 786 -8.85 -4.70 19.77
CA VAL A 786 -9.00 -5.96 19.03
C VAL A 786 -8.20 -7.05 19.73
N GLU A 787 -8.86 -8.12 20.18
CA GLU A 787 -8.23 -9.20 20.94
C GLU A 787 -7.78 -10.37 20.06
N ASN A 788 -8.53 -10.65 19.00
CA ASN A 788 -8.27 -11.76 18.10
C ASN A 788 -8.84 -11.47 16.70
N LEU A 789 -8.16 -11.98 15.68
CA LEU A 789 -8.64 -12.00 14.30
C LEU A 789 -8.49 -13.41 13.72
N THR A 790 -9.55 -13.94 13.14
CA THR A 790 -9.51 -15.22 12.41
C THR A 790 -10.02 -15.00 11.00
N MET A 791 -9.19 -15.30 10.01
CA MET A 791 -9.54 -15.13 8.59
C MET A 791 -9.45 -16.47 7.87
N VAL A 792 -10.50 -16.80 7.13
CA VAL A 792 -10.43 -17.79 6.05
C VAL A 792 -10.19 -17.02 4.76
N SER A 793 -9.07 -17.29 4.08
CA SER A 793 -8.70 -16.62 2.82
C SER A 793 -8.78 -17.60 1.66
N ASP A 794 -9.31 -17.17 0.53
CA ASP A 794 -9.24 -17.89 -0.74
C ASP A 794 -8.63 -17.01 -1.84
N CYS A 795 -7.34 -17.23 -2.08
CA CYS A 795 -6.54 -16.55 -3.10
C CYS A 795 -6.10 -17.51 -4.21
N GLY A 796 -6.89 -18.57 -4.44
CA GLY A 796 -6.52 -19.65 -5.35
C GLY A 796 -5.27 -20.39 -4.89
N THR A 797 -4.46 -20.87 -5.83
CA THR A 797 -3.18 -21.51 -5.54
C THR A 797 -2.20 -20.53 -4.91
N ILE A 798 -1.62 -20.89 -3.76
CA ILE A 798 -0.63 -20.06 -3.09
C ILE A 798 0.69 -20.10 -3.88
N VAL A 799 1.16 -18.93 -4.34
CA VAL A 799 2.46 -18.82 -5.04
C VAL A 799 3.63 -18.93 -4.07
N ASN A 800 3.55 -18.24 -2.91
CA ASN A 800 4.53 -18.36 -1.85
C ASN A 800 3.86 -18.05 -0.50
N LYS A 801 4.02 -18.97 0.47
CA LYS A 801 3.31 -18.90 1.75
C LYS A 801 3.73 -17.71 2.60
N ILE A 802 5.03 -17.42 2.65
CA ILE A 802 5.58 -16.29 3.41
C ILE A 802 5.03 -14.96 2.87
N VAL A 803 4.96 -14.83 1.55
CA VAL A 803 4.45 -13.63 0.88
C VAL A 803 2.96 -13.42 1.17
N ILE A 804 2.12 -14.43 0.97
CA ILE A 804 0.67 -14.28 1.19
C ILE A 804 0.34 -14.00 2.65
N GLU A 805 0.93 -14.72 3.61
CA GLU A 805 0.65 -14.49 5.03
C GLU A 805 1.07 -13.09 5.45
N GLY A 806 2.25 -12.63 5.00
CA GLY A 806 2.69 -11.25 5.23
C GLY A 806 1.70 -10.20 4.70
N GLN A 807 1.17 -10.40 3.48
CA GLN A 807 0.16 -9.52 2.91
C GLN A 807 -1.12 -9.49 3.74
N LEU A 808 -1.59 -10.66 4.19
CA LEU A 808 -2.81 -10.78 4.99
C LEU A 808 -2.66 -10.09 6.35
N TYR A 809 -1.57 -10.35 7.09
CA TYR A 809 -1.30 -9.66 8.36
C TYR A 809 -1.22 -8.14 8.20
N GLY A 810 -0.53 -7.66 7.14
CA GLY A 810 -0.42 -6.24 6.85
C GLY A 810 -1.77 -5.56 6.60
N GLY A 811 -2.63 -6.19 5.80
CA GLY A 811 -3.94 -5.63 5.47
C GLY A 811 -4.86 -5.56 6.70
N LEU A 812 -4.83 -6.58 7.55
CA LEU A 812 -5.58 -6.58 8.81
C LEU A 812 -5.17 -5.44 9.74
N VAL A 813 -3.88 -5.15 9.87
CA VAL A 813 -3.41 -4.03 10.70
C VAL A 813 -3.83 -2.68 10.16
N GLN A 814 -3.81 -2.51 8.83
CA GLN A 814 -4.37 -1.30 8.21
C GLN A 814 -5.89 -1.21 8.46
N GLY A 815 -6.58 -2.35 8.51
CA GLY A 815 -8.00 -2.46 8.86
C GLY A 815 -8.32 -2.04 10.29
N ILE A 816 -7.48 -2.42 11.25
CA ILE A 816 -7.58 -1.96 12.65
C ILE A 816 -7.45 -0.44 12.71
N GLY A 817 -6.45 0.12 12.02
CA GLY A 817 -6.27 1.56 11.94
C GLY A 817 -7.46 2.27 11.33
N LEU A 818 -7.95 1.80 10.18
CA LEU A 818 -9.14 2.36 9.52
C LEU A 818 -10.39 2.31 10.41
N ALA A 819 -10.55 1.22 11.17
CA ALA A 819 -11.68 1.06 12.08
C ALA A 819 -11.61 2.01 13.28
N LEU A 820 -10.43 2.21 13.87
CA LEU A 820 -10.33 2.73 15.25
C LEU A 820 -9.59 4.07 15.38
N SER A 821 -8.69 4.44 14.48
CA SER A 821 -7.75 5.55 14.75
C SER A 821 -7.31 6.42 13.58
N GLU A 822 -7.29 5.90 12.36
CA GLU A 822 -6.66 6.58 11.23
C GLU A 822 -7.57 7.57 10.53
N ASP A 823 -7.07 8.79 10.32
CA ASP A 823 -7.70 9.77 9.43
C ASP A 823 -6.71 10.87 9.01
N PHE A 824 -7.06 11.60 7.94
CA PHE A 824 -6.39 12.83 7.50
C PHE A 824 -7.46 13.90 7.20
N GLU A 825 -8.13 14.35 8.25
CA GLU A 825 -9.12 15.44 8.18
C GLU A 825 -8.57 16.79 8.69
N ASP A 826 -7.97 16.83 9.88
CA ASP A 826 -7.44 18.07 10.46
C ASP A 826 -6.01 18.33 9.96
N LEU A 827 -5.84 19.30 9.05
CA LEU A 827 -4.56 19.71 8.46
C LEU A 827 -3.54 20.25 9.48
N LYS A 828 -3.96 20.64 10.69
CA LYS A 828 -3.06 21.09 11.76
C LYS A 828 -2.65 19.95 12.68
N LYS A 829 -3.56 19.00 12.94
CA LYS A 829 -3.33 17.85 13.82
C LYS A 829 -2.68 16.68 13.10
N HIS A 830 -3.24 16.25 11.97
CA HIS A 830 -2.83 15.05 11.23
C HIS A 830 -1.59 15.32 10.39
N VAL A 831 -0.47 15.59 11.07
CA VAL A 831 0.80 16.04 10.46
C VAL A 831 2.00 15.19 10.89
N THR A 832 1.75 14.12 11.65
CA THR A 832 2.73 13.12 12.06
C THR A 832 2.11 11.72 12.03
N LEU A 833 2.94 10.67 12.07
CA LEU A 833 2.45 9.29 12.01
C LEU A 833 1.53 8.98 13.20
N THR A 834 1.93 9.41 14.40
CA THR A 834 1.14 9.17 15.62
C THR A 834 -0.14 9.99 15.62
N ALA A 835 -0.10 11.24 15.15
CA ALA A 835 -1.28 12.10 15.13
C ALA A 835 -2.31 11.64 14.09
N CYS A 836 -1.87 11.03 12.98
CA CYS A 836 -2.73 10.34 12.01
C CYS A 836 -3.19 8.95 12.48
N GLY A 837 -2.87 8.53 13.71
CA GLY A 837 -3.38 7.29 14.29
C GLY A 837 -2.75 5.99 13.77
N ILE A 838 -1.48 5.99 13.33
CA ILE A 838 -0.81 4.76 12.89
C ILE A 838 -0.88 3.66 13.98
N PRO A 839 -1.33 2.44 13.65
CA PRO A 839 -1.32 1.31 14.59
C PRO A 839 0.09 0.92 15.00
N GLN A 840 0.33 0.89 16.31
CA GLN A 840 1.53 0.36 16.94
C GLN A 840 1.30 -1.11 17.34
N ILE A 841 2.37 -1.77 17.76
CA ILE A 841 2.35 -3.22 18.02
C ILE A 841 1.30 -3.65 19.07
N LYS A 842 1.00 -2.80 20.06
CA LYS A 842 -0.02 -3.10 21.10
C LYS A 842 -1.46 -2.81 20.67
N ASP A 843 -1.65 -2.05 19.60
CA ASP A 843 -2.97 -1.84 18.99
C ASP A 843 -3.41 -3.08 18.18
N VAL A 844 -2.45 -3.94 17.82
CA VAL A 844 -2.64 -5.14 17.01
C VAL A 844 -2.59 -6.39 17.89
N PRO A 845 -3.55 -7.33 17.77
CA PRO A 845 -3.48 -8.60 18.49
C PRO A 845 -2.34 -9.49 17.96
N ASP A 846 -1.66 -10.21 18.84
CA ASP A 846 -0.70 -11.25 18.45
C ASP A 846 -1.40 -12.56 18.02
N ASN A 847 -2.64 -12.72 18.46
CA ASN A 847 -3.55 -13.77 18.06
C ASN A 847 -4.21 -13.37 16.74
N ILE A 848 -3.58 -13.77 15.65
CA ILE A 848 -4.14 -13.72 14.30
C ILE A 848 -4.03 -15.12 13.72
N THR A 849 -5.17 -15.70 13.36
CA THR A 849 -5.28 -17.03 12.77
C THR A 849 -5.63 -16.90 11.30
N LEU A 850 -4.78 -17.47 10.43
CA LEU A 850 -5.00 -17.53 8.99
C LEU A 850 -5.32 -18.97 8.59
N ILE A 851 -6.44 -19.16 7.89
CA ILE A 851 -6.89 -20.44 7.37
C ILE A 851 -6.95 -20.30 5.85
N HIS A 852 -6.06 -20.99 5.14
CA HIS A 852 -6.03 -20.92 3.69
C HIS A 852 -6.96 -21.96 3.08
N GLN A 853 -7.81 -21.47 2.17
CA GLN A 853 -8.56 -22.26 1.21
C GLN A 853 -7.97 -22.01 -0.17
N GLU A 854 -7.70 -23.08 -0.93
CA GLU A 854 -7.14 -22.96 -2.27
C GLU A 854 -8.16 -23.50 -3.28
N THR A 855 -8.94 -22.61 -3.89
CA THR A 855 -9.83 -22.95 -5.01
C THR A 855 -9.19 -22.47 -6.31
N PRO A 856 -8.61 -23.34 -7.16
CA PRO A 856 -7.88 -22.91 -8.35
C PRO A 856 -8.71 -22.01 -9.27
N ARG A 857 -8.13 -20.88 -9.68
CA ARG A 857 -8.77 -19.90 -10.56
C ARG A 857 -8.62 -20.28 -12.03
N PRO A 858 -9.68 -20.24 -12.84
CA PRO A 858 -9.60 -20.61 -14.25
C PRO A 858 -8.59 -19.78 -15.06
N ASN A 859 -8.48 -18.49 -14.75
CA ASN A 859 -7.62 -17.54 -15.47
C ASN A 859 -6.32 -17.19 -14.71
N GLY A 860 -6.08 -17.80 -13.56
CA GLY A 860 -4.89 -17.57 -12.75
C GLY A 860 -3.69 -18.40 -13.22
N PRO A 861 -2.45 -17.89 -13.19
CA PRO A 861 -1.28 -18.73 -13.46
C PRO A 861 -1.21 -19.82 -12.39
N TYR A 862 -1.23 -21.08 -12.83
CA TYR A 862 -1.34 -22.26 -11.96
C TYR A 862 -2.55 -22.24 -11.01
N GLY A 863 -3.61 -21.49 -11.33
CA GLY A 863 -4.79 -21.33 -10.49
C GLY A 863 -4.68 -20.25 -9.40
N ALA A 864 -3.65 -19.42 -9.40
CA ALA A 864 -3.45 -18.37 -8.40
C ALA A 864 -4.34 -17.13 -8.64
N ALA A 865 -4.81 -16.50 -7.56
CA ALA A 865 -5.35 -15.14 -7.57
C ALA A 865 -4.30 -14.12 -7.12
N GLY A 866 -4.69 -12.85 -6.99
CA GLY A 866 -3.96 -11.89 -6.17
C GLY A 866 -4.13 -12.16 -4.67
N ALA A 867 -3.43 -11.39 -3.83
CA ALA A 867 -3.66 -11.34 -2.37
C ALA A 867 -3.49 -9.93 -1.81
N GLY A 868 -3.29 -8.95 -2.70
CA GLY A 868 -2.89 -7.60 -2.38
C GLY A 868 -3.91 -6.95 -1.47
N GLU A 869 -5.15 -6.80 -1.92
CA GLU A 869 -6.07 -5.82 -1.35
C GLU A 869 -7.20 -6.41 -0.52
N MET A 870 -7.55 -7.69 -0.76
CA MET A 870 -8.58 -8.41 -0.01
C MET A 870 -8.46 -8.28 1.52
N PRO A 871 -7.29 -8.40 2.18
CA PRO A 871 -7.24 -8.31 3.64
C PRO A 871 -7.59 -6.92 4.23
N LEU A 872 -7.70 -5.87 3.39
CA LEU A 872 -8.18 -4.54 3.79
C LEU A 872 -9.60 -4.23 3.29
N SER A 873 -10.22 -5.14 2.53
CA SER A 873 -11.53 -4.92 1.88
C SER A 873 -12.68 -4.68 2.88
N ALA A 874 -12.79 -5.43 3.97
CA ALA A 874 -13.77 -5.14 5.03
C ALA A 874 -13.37 -5.55 6.47
N PRO A 875 -12.08 -5.61 6.88
CA PRO A 875 -11.76 -5.98 8.26
C PRO A 875 -12.32 -5.00 9.30
N HIS A 876 -12.43 -3.73 8.93
CA HIS A 876 -13.04 -2.68 9.73
C HIS A 876 -14.53 -2.91 9.95
N ALA A 877 -15.25 -3.47 8.98
CA ALA A 877 -16.66 -3.84 9.18
C ALA A 877 -16.82 -4.94 10.24
N ALA A 878 -15.99 -5.99 10.19
CA ALA A 878 -16.01 -7.04 11.23
C ALA A 878 -15.72 -6.46 12.63
N ILE A 879 -14.77 -5.51 12.74
CA ILE A 879 -14.44 -4.85 14.00
C ILE A 879 -15.63 -4.00 14.50
N ILE A 880 -16.27 -3.21 13.64
CA ILE A 880 -17.45 -2.41 14.02
C ILE A 880 -18.63 -3.30 14.41
N ASN A 881 -18.90 -4.37 13.66
CA ASN A 881 -19.93 -5.35 14.01
C ASN A 881 -19.62 -6.00 15.37
N ALA A 882 -18.35 -6.23 15.69
CA ALA A 882 -17.93 -6.74 16.99
C ALA A 882 -18.14 -5.72 18.13
N ILE A 883 -17.92 -4.42 17.88
CA ILE A 883 -18.24 -3.34 18.84
C ILE A 883 -19.76 -3.32 19.11
N TYR A 884 -20.58 -3.36 18.06
CA TYR A 884 -22.03 -3.44 18.21
C TYR A 884 -22.45 -4.67 19.02
N ASN A 885 -21.90 -5.84 18.70
CA ASN A 885 -22.16 -7.07 19.45
C ASN A 885 -21.74 -6.97 20.93
N ALA A 886 -20.64 -6.27 21.23
CA ALA A 886 -20.15 -6.11 22.59
C ALA A 886 -21.09 -5.24 23.45
N CYS A 887 -21.51 -4.10 22.92
CA CYS A 887 -22.09 -3.03 23.75
C CYS A 887 -23.27 -2.28 23.12
N GLY A 888 -23.75 -2.66 21.94
CA GLY A 888 -24.88 -2.04 21.25
C GLY A 888 -24.54 -0.74 20.51
N ALA A 889 -23.29 -0.26 20.60
CA ALA A 889 -22.86 0.94 19.90
C ALA A 889 -22.63 0.68 18.41
N ARG A 890 -23.55 1.15 17.56
CA ARG A 890 -23.44 1.06 16.10
C ARG A 890 -22.70 2.27 15.55
N ILE A 891 -21.54 2.04 14.92
CA ILE A 891 -20.70 3.11 14.35
C ILE A 891 -20.73 3.03 12.84
N THR A 892 -21.49 3.91 12.19
CA THR A 892 -21.57 3.98 10.73
C THR A 892 -20.63 5.02 10.11
N LYS A 893 -19.87 5.77 10.93
CA LYS A 893 -18.95 6.82 10.47
C LYS A 893 -17.56 6.66 11.06
N LEU A 894 -16.66 6.04 10.30
CA LEU A 894 -15.29 5.76 10.72
C LEU A 894 -14.43 7.02 10.90
N PRO A 895 -13.37 6.97 11.72
CA PRO A 895 -13.03 5.88 12.64
C PRO A 895 -13.90 5.89 13.91
N ALA A 896 -14.03 4.75 14.58
CA ALA A 896 -14.69 4.55 15.87
C ALA A 896 -13.81 5.05 17.03
N LEU A 897 -13.57 6.36 17.04
CA LEU A 897 -12.85 7.03 18.12
C LEU A 897 -13.56 6.81 19.46
N PRO A 898 -12.84 6.76 20.60
CA PRO A 898 -13.43 6.48 21.90
C PRO A 898 -14.63 7.37 22.23
N GLU A 899 -14.54 8.67 21.93
CA GLU A 899 -15.62 9.64 22.13
C GLU A 899 -16.86 9.36 21.25
N LYS A 900 -16.68 8.82 20.04
CA LYS A 900 -17.80 8.44 19.16
C LYS A 900 -18.48 7.17 19.68
N VAL A 901 -17.71 6.20 20.16
CA VAL A 901 -18.25 4.98 20.80
C VAL A 901 -19.07 5.35 22.04
N LEU A 902 -18.52 6.21 22.92
CA LEU A 902 -19.27 6.71 24.10
C LEU A 902 -20.55 7.45 23.73
N ALA A 903 -20.52 8.26 22.66
CA ALA A 903 -21.71 8.96 22.19
C ALA A 903 -22.80 8.00 21.69
N ALA A 904 -22.40 6.92 21.01
CA ALA A 904 -23.31 5.89 20.51
C ALA A 904 -23.92 5.04 21.65
N LEU A 905 -23.19 4.78 22.73
CA LEU A 905 -23.68 4.05 23.91
C LEU A 905 -24.81 4.77 24.69
N LYS A 906 -24.96 6.09 24.50
CA LYS A 906 -25.96 6.92 25.19
C LYS A 906 -27.30 7.01 24.44
N LYS A 907 -27.34 6.55 23.20
CA LYS A 907 -28.56 6.44 22.39
C LYS A 907 -29.18 5.08 22.63
#